data_AF-A0A4S4MX65-F1
#
_entry.id   AF-A0A4S4MX65-F1
#
_cell.length_a   1.000
_cell.length_b   1.000
_cell.length_c   1.000
_cell.angle_alpha   90.00
_cell.angle_beta   90.00
_cell.angle_gamma   90.00
#
_symmetry.space_group_name_H-M   'P 1'
#
loop_
_entity.id
_entity.type
_entity.pdbx_description
1 polymer ?
#
loop_
_entity_poly.entity_id
_entity_poly.type
_entity_poly.pdbx_seq_one_letter_code
_entity_poly.pdbx_strand_id
1 'polypeptide(L)'
;MSRTSYDRYLTVFSPEGRLYQVEYAFKAITGSGHTAISVRGKDTAVVITQKKVPDKLLDASTITHLFSITPSIGCVMTGLIADANAQVQRARSEAAQFRYKYGYEITPDALARRMANINQVYTQRAAMRPLGIAMILIGHDLEYGPQIFKLDPAGYFVGFHATSAGQKQQEAMNHLEKKWKKLDNGKGADDAIEAGKTLSRADVIELAIEAISTVHATDFKSGEVEIGIVSTGEDEPEKTRGQWRVLPESEVEHHLLAVRITSDTGIIIILTVKMAATSAKLPQDFLWGLATASYQIEGSFDQDGREPSIWDTFSKIPGKIKDGSNGDVATDSYRLWKEDVDLLESYGVKSYRFSIPWTRIIPRGGRGDPVNEAGIKFYRTLLEELIGRGIVPFVTLYHWDLPQGLHDRYGGWLNKKEIIQDYVYYAKICFEAYGDIVQNWITFNEPWIISTLGYGVGVFAPGHVGNTEPWIVGHNVILAHAYAVKLYRDKFQVSQKGLIGITVDAHWLIPYDDTPANKAAAARGLDFRIGRFMDPIFKGSYPPSLKVILGDRLPDFTPEEIAVVHGSSDFFGLNTYTTHLVQDGGNDENMGCITTGHEKPDGTQLGRPSDAPWLQTYAPGFRSFLNHIWKVSSVTENGFPVKGENDMPVEEAVHDKDRIEYFEGYANALLQAVTEDGVNVRGYFGWSLLDNFEWADGYRIRFGVTYVDYKTQKRTPKDSARFLTKFVTWGQHEVNKFIAKLFFPVRYVRYEREHQLDRTDKANRPLFEETESDRTKLRAFVQLVEMSGGKLELGARCMEDVIRLGKHKAPGRSGAMFAGQ
;
A
#
# COMPACT_ATOMS: atom_id res chain seq x y z
N MET A 1 -48.76 50.31 0.58
CA MET A 1 -49.45 49.58 1.66
C MET A 1 -48.54 48.46 2.13
N SER A 2 -47.94 48.65 3.30
CA SER A 2 -47.26 47.59 4.06
C SER A 2 -48.29 46.51 4.43
N ARG A 3 -48.05 45.27 3.99
CA ARG A 3 -48.67 44.07 4.57
C ARG A 3 -47.65 42.92 4.56
N THR A 4 -46.66 43.01 5.43
CA THR A 4 -46.05 41.85 6.08
C THR A 4 -47.07 41.24 7.05
N SER A 5 -48.16 40.69 6.52
CA SER A 5 -49.09 39.86 7.27
C SER A 5 -48.89 38.43 6.80
N TYR A 6 -48.60 37.50 7.70
CA TYR A 6 -48.70 36.07 7.42
C TYR A 6 -50.03 35.77 6.72
N ASP A 7 -50.01 35.03 5.62
CA ASP A 7 -51.23 34.58 4.94
C ASP A 7 -52.07 33.79 5.94
N ARG A 8 -53.23 34.35 6.32
CA ARG A 8 -54.16 33.72 7.28
C ARG A 8 -55.10 32.72 6.62
N TYR A 9 -55.05 32.61 5.29
CA TYR A 9 -55.90 31.73 4.49
C TYR A 9 -55.09 30.55 3.95
N LEU A 10 -55.75 29.39 3.90
CA LEU A 10 -55.13 28.06 3.77
C LEU A 10 -54.67 27.74 2.35
N THR A 11 -55.36 28.32 1.38
CA THR A 11 -55.10 28.19 -0.05
C THR A 11 -55.22 29.57 -0.68
N VAL A 12 -54.10 30.27 -0.83
CA VAL A 12 -54.10 31.57 -1.49
C VAL A 12 -53.56 31.33 -2.89
N PHE A 13 -54.40 31.58 -3.90
CA PHE A 13 -54.00 31.46 -5.29
C PHE A 13 -53.44 32.79 -5.79
N SER A 14 -52.38 32.72 -6.58
CA SER A 14 -51.88 33.84 -7.37
C SER A 14 -52.92 34.22 -8.44
N PRO A 15 -52.84 35.44 -9.00
CA PRO A 15 -53.67 35.84 -10.14
C PRO A 15 -53.62 34.85 -11.32
N GLU A 16 -52.53 34.10 -11.45
CA GLU A 16 -52.28 33.07 -12.46
C GLU A 16 -52.76 31.66 -12.04
N GLY A 17 -53.46 31.53 -10.91
CA GLY A 17 -54.03 30.27 -10.43
C GLY A 17 -53.06 29.34 -9.70
N ARG A 18 -51.90 29.84 -9.24
CA ARG A 18 -50.88 29.03 -8.54
C ARG A 18 -51.01 29.15 -7.03
N LEU A 19 -50.78 28.06 -6.28
CA LEU A 19 -50.87 28.08 -4.83
C LEU A 19 -49.64 28.78 -4.20
N TYR A 20 -49.82 29.96 -3.60
CA TYR A 20 -48.72 30.75 -3.03
C TYR A 20 -47.90 30.00 -1.98
N GLN A 21 -48.53 29.16 -1.15
CA GLN A 21 -47.84 28.33 -0.16
C GLN A 21 -46.84 27.38 -0.81
N VAL A 22 -47.15 26.83 -1.98
CA VAL A 22 -46.24 25.98 -2.76
C VAL A 22 -45.15 26.83 -3.39
N GLU A 23 -45.45 28.04 -3.86
CA GLU A 23 -44.42 28.96 -4.37
C GLU A 23 -43.42 29.36 -3.27
N TYR A 24 -43.86 29.55 -2.03
CA TYR A 24 -42.96 29.81 -0.90
C TYR A 24 -42.05 28.61 -0.61
N ALA A 25 -42.57 27.39 -0.70
CA ALA A 25 -41.77 26.18 -0.55
C ALA A 25 -40.72 26.07 -1.68
N PHE A 26 -41.08 26.36 -2.93
CA PHE A 26 -40.12 26.42 -4.04
C PHE A 26 -39.07 27.53 -3.86
N LYS A 27 -39.46 28.69 -3.34
CA LYS A 27 -38.51 29.76 -2.97
C LYS A 27 -37.54 29.33 -1.87
N ALA A 28 -37.98 28.54 -0.89
CA ALA A 28 -37.10 28.00 0.14
C ALA A 28 -36.07 27.00 -0.45
N ILE A 29 -36.49 26.20 -1.44
CA ILE A 29 -35.60 25.26 -2.14
C ILE A 29 -34.54 26.02 -2.94
N THR A 30 -34.94 26.98 -3.76
CA THR A 30 -33.99 27.77 -4.58
C THR A 30 -33.13 28.71 -3.73
N GLY A 31 -33.66 29.20 -2.61
CA GLY A 31 -32.96 30.04 -1.64
C GLY A 31 -32.01 29.30 -0.68
N SER A 32 -32.02 27.96 -0.68
CA SER A 32 -31.17 27.15 0.22
C SER A 32 -29.66 27.23 -0.08
N GLY A 33 -29.28 27.77 -1.23
CA GLY A 33 -27.90 27.87 -1.67
C GLY A 33 -27.26 26.55 -2.09
N HIS A 34 -28.01 25.44 -2.12
CA HIS A 34 -27.52 24.13 -2.54
C HIS A 34 -28.08 23.77 -3.92
N THR A 35 -27.30 23.04 -4.70
CA THR A 35 -27.76 22.39 -5.94
C THR A 35 -27.43 20.92 -5.83
N ALA A 36 -28.40 20.07 -6.12
CA ALA A 36 -28.23 18.64 -6.25
C ALA A 36 -28.46 18.22 -7.69
N ILE A 37 -27.65 17.29 -8.19
CA ILE A 37 -27.72 16.75 -9.54
C ILE A 37 -27.72 15.23 -9.45
N SER A 38 -28.55 14.56 -10.23
CA SER A 38 -28.61 13.10 -10.27
C SER A 38 -28.59 12.61 -11.72
N VAL A 39 -27.88 11.51 -11.94
CA VAL A 39 -27.63 10.91 -13.26
C VAL A 39 -27.74 9.39 -13.14
N ARG A 40 -28.40 8.75 -14.10
CA ARG A 40 -28.57 7.30 -14.20
C ARG A 40 -27.95 6.78 -15.50
N GLY A 41 -27.11 5.76 -15.38
CA GLY A 41 -26.59 4.99 -16.51
C GLY A 41 -27.21 3.60 -16.61
N LYS A 42 -26.44 2.66 -17.19
CA LYS A 42 -26.86 1.27 -17.41
C LYS A 42 -27.20 0.51 -16.13
N ASP A 43 -26.30 0.58 -15.15
CA ASP A 43 -26.32 -0.21 -13.91
C ASP A 43 -26.12 0.65 -12.65
N THR A 44 -26.00 1.96 -12.84
CA THR A 44 -25.58 2.90 -11.80
C THR A 44 -26.50 4.12 -11.78
N ALA A 45 -26.93 4.55 -10.60
CA ALA A 45 -27.49 5.87 -10.36
C ALA A 45 -26.66 6.60 -9.31
N VAL A 46 -26.45 7.90 -9.53
CA VAL A 46 -25.72 8.76 -8.59
C VAL A 46 -26.50 10.02 -8.28
N VAL A 47 -26.20 10.61 -7.14
CA VAL A 47 -26.64 11.95 -6.78
C VAL A 47 -25.48 12.71 -6.12
N ILE A 48 -25.20 13.91 -6.61
CA ILE A 48 -24.13 14.78 -6.12
C ILE A 48 -24.70 16.09 -5.61
N THR A 49 -24.14 16.60 -4.52
CA THR A 49 -24.43 17.96 -4.04
C THR A 49 -23.22 18.58 -3.36
N GLN A 50 -23.28 19.89 -3.11
CA GLN A 50 -22.23 20.64 -2.43
C GLN A 50 -22.26 20.35 -0.92
N LYS A 51 -21.08 20.17 -0.33
CA LYS A 51 -20.90 20.15 1.12
C LYS A 51 -20.53 21.53 1.61
N LYS A 52 -21.50 22.27 2.15
CA LYS A 52 -21.26 23.61 2.72
C LYS A 52 -21.28 23.55 4.24
N VAL A 53 -20.10 23.68 4.85
CA VAL A 53 -19.96 23.82 6.30
C VAL A 53 -20.16 25.31 6.66
N PRO A 54 -21.28 25.70 7.31
CA PRO A 54 -21.61 27.11 7.52
C PRO A 54 -20.66 27.82 8.50
N ASP A 55 -20.07 27.07 9.43
CA ASP A 55 -19.16 27.57 10.47
C ASP A 55 -18.07 26.53 10.73
N LYS A 56 -16.81 26.97 10.83
CA LYS A 56 -15.64 26.11 11.10
C LYS A 56 -15.70 25.43 12.47
N LEU A 57 -16.55 25.91 13.38
CA LEU A 57 -16.79 25.30 14.69
C LEU A 57 -17.76 24.11 14.64
N LEU A 58 -18.48 23.94 13.53
CA LEU A 58 -19.33 22.77 13.32
C LEU A 58 -18.50 21.62 12.76
N ASP A 59 -18.71 20.44 13.34
CA ASP A 59 -18.10 19.21 12.83
C ASP A 59 -18.63 18.94 11.42
N ALA A 60 -17.77 19.05 10.42
CA ALA A 60 -18.08 18.84 9.01
C ALA A 60 -18.66 17.44 8.74
N SER A 61 -18.34 16.44 9.58
CA SER A 61 -18.89 15.09 9.45
C SER A 61 -20.38 15.00 9.80
N THR A 62 -20.89 15.96 10.58
CA THR A 62 -22.29 15.99 11.02
C THR A 62 -23.23 16.71 10.04
N ILE A 63 -22.66 17.39 9.03
CA ILE A 63 -23.39 18.16 8.04
C ILE A 63 -23.47 17.35 6.75
N THR A 64 -24.67 16.91 6.39
CA THR A 64 -24.91 16.21 5.13
C THR A 64 -26.30 16.51 4.58
N HIS A 65 -26.41 16.41 3.25
CA HIS A 65 -27.68 16.44 2.53
C HIS A 65 -28.08 15.07 1.98
N LEU A 66 -27.27 14.03 2.21
CA LEU A 66 -27.46 12.67 1.73
C LEU A 66 -27.97 11.78 2.86
N PHE A 67 -29.05 11.03 2.59
CA PHE A 67 -29.71 10.20 3.59
C PHE A 67 -30.02 8.81 3.02
N SER A 68 -29.60 7.76 3.73
CA SER A 68 -30.07 6.39 3.48
C SER A 68 -31.50 6.23 3.97
N ILE A 69 -32.36 5.61 3.17
CA ILE A 69 -33.76 5.30 3.52
C ILE A 69 -33.93 3.80 3.76
N THR A 70 -33.44 2.98 2.83
CA THR A 70 -33.31 1.52 2.95
C THR A 70 -31.88 1.12 2.57
N PRO A 71 -31.49 -0.16 2.69
CA PRO A 71 -30.19 -0.61 2.22
C PRO A 71 -29.96 -0.31 0.73
N SER A 72 -30.99 -0.36 -0.13
CA SER A 72 -30.90 -0.16 -1.58
C SER A 72 -31.42 1.19 -2.09
N ILE A 73 -31.94 2.05 -1.20
CA ILE A 73 -32.51 3.36 -1.54
C ILE A 73 -31.95 4.46 -0.65
N GLY A 74 -31.46 5.52 -1.27
CA GLY A 74 -31.13 6.76 -0.58
C GLY A 74 -31.62 7.99 -1.33
N CYS A 75 -31.43 9.15 -0.72
CA CYS A 75 -31.88 10.41 -1.29
C CYS A 75 -30.96 11.56 -0.93
N VAL A 76 -30.99 12.60 -1.77
CA VAL A 76 -30.53 13.94 -1.43
C VAL A 76 -31.72 14.84 -1.11
N MET A 77 -31.54 15.76 -0.17
CA MET A 77 -32.54 16.77 0.18
C MET A 77 -32.02 18.19 -0.08
N THR A 78 -32.78 18.96 -0.85
CA THR A 78 -32.49 20.38 -1.11
C THR A 78 -33.59 21.25 -0.53
N GLY A 79 -33.24 22.26 0.27
CA GLY A 79 -34.21 23.13 0.93
C GLY A 79 -33.95 23.27 2.44
N LEU A 80 -35.01 23.38 3.22
CA LEU A 80 -34.92 23.53 4.68
C LEU A 80 -34.52 22.20 5.36
N ILE A 81 -33.40 22.19 6.08
CA ILE A 81 -32.86 20.96 6.70
C ILE A 81 -33.80 20.33 7.74
N ALA A 82 -34.57 21.15 8.47
CA ALA A 82 -35.55 20.66 9.44
C ALA A 82 -36.69 19.88 8.75
N ASP A 83 -37.16 20.37 7.60
CA ASP A 83 -38.17 19.69 6.79
C ASP A 83 -37.60 18.43 6.15
N ALA A 84 -36.35 18.48 5.69
CA ALA A 84 -35.62 17.34 5.17
C ALA A 84 -35.56 16.20 6.20
N ASN A 85 -35.11 16.49 7.42
CA ASN A 85 -35.02 15.51 8.50
C ASN A 85 -36.39 14.88 8.81
N ALA A 86 -37.46 15.69 8.88
CA ALA A 86 -38.80 15.18 9.11
C ALA A 86 -39.28 14.25 7.97
N GLN A 87 -39.03 14.63 6.71
CA GLN A 87 -39.44 13.83 5.56
C GLN A 87 -38.61 12.55 5.41
N VAL A 88 -37.30 12.57 5.72
CA VAL A 88 -36.44 11.38 5.76
C VAL A 88 -36.96 10.37 6.78
N GLN A 89 -37.28 10.82 8.00
CA GLN A 89 -37.78 9.92 9.05
C GLN A 89 -39.13 9.30 8.66
N ARG A 90 -39.99 10.07 7.99
CA ARG A 90 -41.25 9.54 7.45
C ARG A 90 -41.02 8.54 6.32
N ALA A 91 -40.10 8.82 5.39
CA ALA A 91 -39.76 7.90 4.31
C ALA A 91 -39.20 6.56 4.83
N ARG A 92 -38.33 6.60 5.85
CA ARG A 92 -37.84 5.40 6.55
C ARG A 92 -38.98 4.62 7.20
N SER A 93 -39.91 5.33 7.85
CA SER A 93 -41.07 4.71 8.50
C SER A 93 -41.99 4.03 7.47
N GLU A 94 -42.28 4.68 6.34
CA GLU A 94 -43.07 4.12 5.25
C GLU A 94 -42.40 2.88 4.64
N ALA A 95 -41.09 2.92 4.40
CA ALA A 95 -40.33 1.80 3.88
C ALA A 95 -40.30 0.62 4.86
N ALA A 96 -40.07 0.88 6.15
CA ALA A 96 -40.08 -0.16 7.19
C ALA A 96 -41.48 -0.79 7.34
N GLN A 97 -42.54 0.00 7.32
CA GLN A 97 -43.92 -0.51 7.36
C GLN A 97 -44.26 -1.32 6.12
N PHE A 98 -43.80 -0.90 4.93
CA PHE A 98 -43.96 -1.68 3.71
C PHE A 98 -43.27 -3.04 3.84
N ARG A 99 -42.00 -3.06 4.25
CA ARG A 99 -41.24 -4.30 4.45
C ARG A 99 -41.90 -5.21 5.46
N TYR A 100 -42.37 -4.66 6.58
CA TYR A 100 -43.09 -5.42 7.59
C TYR A 100 -44.38 -6.06 7.05
N LYS A 101 -45.16 -5.31 6.24
CA LYS A 101 -46.44 -5.78 5.72
C LYS A 101 -46.33 -6.78 4.57
N TYR A 102 -45.37 -6.58 3.67
CA TYR A 102 -45.27 -7.32 2.42
C TYR A 102 -44.09 -8.31 2.37
N GLY A 103 -43.15 -8.22 3.32
CA GLY A 103 -42.02 -9.16 3.45
C GLY A 103 -40.82 -8.88 2.54
N TYR A 104 -40.87 -7.85 1.70
CA TYR A 104 -39.79 -7.43 0.80
C TYR A 104 -39.61 -5.91 0.78
N GLU A 105 -38.49 -5.44 0.25
CA GLU A 105 -38.16 -4.01 0.20
C GLU A 105 -39.10 -3.22 -0.72
N ILE A 106 -39.46 -2.00 -0.31
CA ILE A 106 -40.24 -1.10 -1.17
C ILE A 106 -39.40 -0.66 -2.37
N THR A 107 -40.00 -0.58 -3.56
CA THR A 107 -39.30 -0.10 -4.76
C THR A 107 -39.15 1.43 -4.75
N PRO A 108 -38.17 1.98 -5.49
CA PRO A 108 -38.00 3.43 -5.63
C PRO A 108 -39.28 4.17 -6.10
N ASP A 109 -40.01 3.63 -7.09
CA ASP A 109 -41.29 4.21 -7.55
C ASP A 109 -42.31 4.23 -6.41
N ALA A 110 -42.55 3.07 -5.79
CA ALA A 110 -43.60 2.92 -4.79
C ALA A 110 -43.35 3.85 -3.59
N LEU A 111 -42.08 3.99 -3.17
CA LEU A 111 -41.70 4.92 -2.12
C LEU A 111 -41.86 6.38 -2.57
N ALA A 112 -41.41 6.74 -3.79
CA ALA A 112 -41.58 8.08 -4.32
C ALA A 112 -43.06 8.48 -4.39
N ARG A 113 -43.92 7.60 -4.89
CA ARG A 113 -45.37 7.80 -4.97
C ARG A 113 -46.01 7.99 -3.60
N ARG A 114 -45.63 7.19 -2.60
CA ARG A 114 -46.12 7.34 -1.22
C ARG A 114 -45.73 8.69 -0.63
N MET A 115 -44.46 9.06 -0.77
CA MET A 115 -43.97 10.34 -0.28
C MET A 115 -44.62 11.53 -0.99
N ALA A 116 -44.90 11.42 -2.30
CA ALA A 116 -45.60 12.42 -3.07
C ALA A 116 -47.05 12.60 -2.61
N ASN A 117 -47.78 11.50 -2.40
CA ASN A 117 -49.13 11.53 -1.85
C ASN A 117 -49.16 12.19 -0.46
N ILE A 118 -48.17 11.88 0.38
CA ILE A 118 -48.03 12.51 1.69
C ILE A 118 -47.82 14.02 1.53
N ASN A 119 -46.88 14.45 0.67
CA ASN A 119 -46.63 15.86 0.39
C ASN A 119 -47.88 16.57 -0.13
N GLN A 120 -48.68 15.91 -0.97
CA GLN A 120 -49.95 16.43 -1.48
C GLN A 120 -50.94 16.73 -0.35
N VAL A 121 -50.96 15.97 0.75
CA VAL A 121 -51.83 16.28 1.90
C VAL A 121 -51.48 17.63 2.52
N TYR A 122 -50.20 18.03 2.49
CA TYR A 122 -49.73 19.33 3.00
C TYR A 122 -50.16 20.52 2.12
N THR A 123 -50.67 20.28 0.90
CA THR A 123 -51.25 21.33 0.05
C THR A 123 -52.77 21.44 0.22
N GLN A 124 -53.41 20.48 0.89
CA GLN A 124 -54.86 20.35 0.99
C GLN A 124 -55.44 20.60 2.39
N ARG A 125 -54.61 20.60 3.45
CA ARG A 125 -55.10 20.70 4.85
C ARG A 125 -54.74 22.02 5.53
N ALA A 126 -55.73 22.56 6.23
CA ALA A 126 -55.70 23.84 6.93
C ALA A 126 -54.56 24.04 7.95
N ALA A 127 -54.17 23.00 8.68
CA ALA A 127 -53.21 23.10 9.77
C ALA A 127 -51.78 22.73 9.38
N MET A 128 -51.51 22.60 8.08
CA MET A 128 -50.23 22.09 7.57
C MET A 128 -49.70 23.03 6.50
N ARG A 129 -48.37 23.20 6.44
CA ARG A 129 -47.69 23.92 5.37
C ARG A 129 -46.96 22.94 4.44
N PRO A 130 -46.89 23.19 3.12
CA PRO A 130 -45.96 22.47 2.26
C PRO A 130 -44.54 22.50 2.83
N LEU A 131 -43.83 21.38 2.69
CA LEU A 131 -42.44 21.27 3.11
C LEU A 131 -41.56 22.05 2.13
N GLY A 132 -40.65 22.87 2.65
CA GLY A 132 -39.75 23.70 1.85
C GLY A 132 -38.57 22.92 1.30
N ILE A 133 -38.80 21.71 0.76
CA ILE A 133 -37.76 20.81 0.25
C ILE A 133 -38.13 20.14 -1.07
N ALA A 134 -37.11 19.83 -1.86
CA ALA A 134 -37.17 18.86 -2.95
C ALA A 134 -36.35 17.64 -2.55
N MET A 135 -36.86 16.46 -2.89
CA MET A 135 -36.18 15.18 -2.68
C MET A 135 -35.80 14.60 -4.03
N ILE A 136 -34.54 14.21 -4.21
CA ILE A 136 -34.18 13.30 -5.30
C ILE A 136 -33.78 11.97 -4.68
N LEU A 137 -34.55 10.94 -5.00
CA LEU A 137 -34.39 9.57 -4.54
C LEU A 137 -33.71 8.75 -5.63
N ILE A 138 -32.69 7.99 -5.26
CA ILE A 138 -32.07 7.00 -6.14
C ILE A 138 -32.11 5.63 -5.48
N GLY A 139 -32.26 4.58 -6.29
CA GLY A 139 -32.31 3.22 -5.78
C GLY A 139 -32.20 2.19 -6.89
N HIS A 140 -31.95 0.94 -6.52
CA HIS A 140 -31.98 -0.17 -7.47
C HIS A 140 -33.33 -0.88 -7.39
N ASP A 141 -34.02 -0.93 -8.53
CA ASP A 141 -35.20 -1.76 -8.74
C ASP A 141 -34.77 -3.09 -9.38
N LEU A 142 -35.26 -4.22 -8.85
CA LEU A 142 -34.86 -5.54 -9.35
C LEU A 142 -35.33 -5.81 -10.78
N GLU A 143 -36.42 -5.17 -11.22
CA GLU A 143 -37.00 -5.36 -12.55
C GLU A 143 -36.48 -4.29 -13.51
N TYR A 144 -36.41 -3.03 -13.06
CA TYR A 144 -36.09 -1.89 -13.91
C TYR A 144 -34.65 -1.38 -13.79
N GLY A 145 -33.84 -1.98 -12.91
CA GLY A 145 -32.46 -1.57 -12.65
C GLY A 145 -32.38 -0.25 -11.86
N PRO A 146 -31.29 0.53 -11.97
CA PRO A 146 -31.15 1.80 -11.26
C PRO A 146 -32.31 2.76 -11.59
N GLN A 147 -32.83 3.50 -10.60
CA GLN A 147 -33.92 4.46 -10.76
C GLN A 147 -33.59 5.79 -10.10
N ILE A 148 -34.11 6.88 -10.67
CA ILE A 148 -34.09 8.23 -10.08
C ILE A 148 -35.51 8.77 -10.07
N PHE A 149 -35.97 9.26 -8.92
CA PHE A 149 -37.24 9.98 -8.78
C PHE A 149 -37.00 11.33 -8.12
N LYS A 150 -37.58 12.40 -8.68
CA LYS A 150 -37.62 13.71 -8.04
C LYS A 150 -39.02 13.99 -7.54
N LEU A 151 -39.11 14.47 -6.30
CA LEU A 151 -40.35 14.86 -5.65
C LEU A 151 -40.28 16.33 -5.24
N ASP A 152 -41.43 16.99 -5.30
CA ASP A 152 -41.56 18.39 -4.93
C ASP A 152 -42.61 18.65 -3.82
N PRO A 153 -42.67 19.89 -3.30
CA PRO A 153 -43.62 20.27 -2.25
C PRO A 153 -45.10 20.18 -2.67
N ALA A 154 -45.42 20.16 -3.96
CA ALA A 154 -46.79 20.09 -4.44
C ALA A 154 -47.35 18.65 -4.36
N GLY A 155 -46.50 17.67 -4.05
CA GLY A 155 -46.84 16.26 -4.14
C GLY A 155 -46.74 15.72 -5.55
N TYR A 156 -45.99 16.40 -6.43
CA TYR A 156 -45.64 15.86 -7.73
C TYR A 156 -44.37 15.01 -7.62
N PHE A 157 -44.34 13.88 -8.33
CA PHE A 157 -43.17 13.04 -8.49
C PHE A 157 -43.06 12.54 -9.91
N VAL A 158 -41.84 12.36 -10.38
CA VAL A 158 -41.57 11.82 -11.72
C VAL A 158 -40.21 11.15 -11.76
N GLY A 159 -40.12 10.08 -12.57
CA GLY A 159 -38.88 9.35 -12.84
C GLY A 159 -38.01 10.09 -13.86
N PHE A 160 -36.69 10.07 -13.66
CA PHE A 160 -35.72 10.76 -14.51
C PHE A 160 -34.56 9.86 -14.92
N HIS A 161 -33.94 10.20 -16.06
CA HIS A 161 -32.61 9.69 -16.42
C HIS A 161 -31.50 10.58 -15.90
N ALA A 162 -31.72 11.89 -15.91
CA ALA A 162 -30.91 12.86 -15.20
C ALA A 162 -31.81 14.01 -14.74
N THR A 163 -31.56 14.55 -13.56
CA THR A 163 -32.37 15.64 -12.99
C THR A 163 -31.54 16.48 -12.03
N SER A 164 -32.09 17.63 -11.62
CA SER A 164 -31.46 18.49 -10.61
C SER A 164 -32.50 19.20 -9.76
N ALA A 165 -32.09 19.66 -8.57
CA ALA A 165 -32.93 20.43 -7.65
C ALA A 165 -32.09 21.48 -6.90
N GLY A 166 -32.67 22.64 -6.61
CA GLY A 166 -32.00 23.70 -5.85
C GLY A 166 -31.72 24.98 -6.62
N GLN A 167 -30.72 25.73 -6.16
CA GLN A 167 -30.43 27.10 -6.60
C GLN A 167 -30.16 27.20 -8.11
N LYS A 168 -29.33 26.28 -8.65
CA LYS A 168 -28.94 26.26 -10.07
C LYS A 168 -29.59 25.12 -10.86
N GLN A 169 -30.81 24.73 -10.49
CA GLN A 169 -31.48 23.59 -11.13
C GLN A 169 -31.76 23.83 -12.62
N GLN A 170 -32.11 25.05 -13.03
CA GLN A 170 -32.44 25.30 -14.45
C GLN A 170 -31.20 25.19 -15.33
N GLU A 171 -30.08 25.72 -14.87
CA GLU A 171 -28.78 25.65 -15.53
C GLU A 171 -28.27 24.20 -15.60
N ALA A 172 -28.46 23.44 -14.51
CA ALA A 172 -28.08 22.03 -14.46
C ALA A 172 -28.94 21.18 -15.40
N MET A 173 -30.26 21.40 -15.43
CA MET A 173 -31.14 20.74 -16.41
C MET A 173 -30.73 21.05 -17.85
N ASN A 174 -30.47 22.32 -18.17
CA ASN A 174 -30.05 22.72 -19.52
C ASN A 174 -28.69 22.09 -19.91
N HIS A 175 -27.77 21.94 -18.96
CA HIS A 175 -26.49 21.27 -19.19
C HIS A 175 -26.69 19.78 -19.45
N LEU A 176 -27.45 19.11 -18.58
CA LEU A 176 -27.76 17.67 -18.70
C LEU A 176 -28.49 17.35 -19.99
N GLU A 177 -29.48 18.15 -20.40
CA GLU A 177 -30.18 17.96 -21.68
C GLU A 177 -29.24 18.03 -22.89
N LYS A 178 -28.28 18.96 -22.89
CA LYS A 178 -27.28 19.07 -23.95
C LYS A 178 -26.36 17.86 -23.98
N LYS A 179 -25.97 17.34 -22.81
CA LYS A 179 -25.15 16.14 -22.68
C LYS A 179 -25.91 14.91 -23.14
N TRP A 180 -27.16 14.75 -22.71
CA TRP A 180 -28.03 13.65 -23.10
C TRP A 180 -28.25 13.57 -24.62
N LYS A 181 -28.46 14.73 -25.27
CA LYS A 181 -28.59 14.80 -26.75
C LYS A 181 -27.31 14.39 -27.49
N LYS A 182 -26.13 14.53 -26.87
CA LYS A 182 -24.83 14.18 -27.46
C LYS A 182 -24.47 12.70 -27.31
N LEU A 183 -25.08 11.96 -26.38
CA LEU A 183 -24.81 10.55 -26.15
C LEU A 183 -25.16 9.64 -27.34
N ASP A 184 -25.96 10.14 -28.29
CA ASP A 184 -26.23 9.47 -29.57
C ASP A 184 -25.53 10.18 -30.75
N ASN A 185 -24.20 10.33 -30.68
CA ASN A 185 -23.36 10.87 -31.76
C ASN A 185 -23.86 12.22 -32.36
N GLY A 186 -24.52 13.05 -31.55
CA GLY A 186 -25.07 14.34 -31.97
C GLY A 186 -26.32 14.28 -32.85
N LYS A 187 -26.94 13.10 -33.04
CA LYS A 187 -28.21 12.94 -33.76
C LYS A 187 -29.43 13.40 -32.96
N GLY A 188 -29.25 13.58 -31.65
CA GLY A 188 -30.32 13.84 -30.68
C GLY A 188 -30.99 12.52 -30.32
N ALA A 189 -30.76 12.04 -29.10
CA ALA A 189 -31.35 10.78 -28.66
C ALA A 189 -32.89 10.89 -28.63
N ASP A 190 -33.56 10.23 -29.56
CA ASP A 190 -35.02 10.08 -29.56
C ASP A 190 -35.49 9.16 -28.41
N ASP A 191 -34.60 8.29 -27.91
CA ASP A 191 -34.82 7.42 -26.76
C ASP A 191 -33.79 7.70 -25.64
N ALA A 192 -34.26 8.36 -24.58
CA ALA A 192 -33.44 8.70 -23.41
C ALA A 192 -33.00 7.47 -22.60
N ILE A 193 -33.71 6.34 -22.71
CA ILE A 193 -33.40 5.09 -22.01
C ILE A 193 -32.16 4.45 -22.63
N GLU A 194 -32.15 4.30 -23.95
CA GLU A 194 -31.01 3.73 -24.67
C GLU A 194 -29.75 4.60 -24.54
N ALA A 195 -29.90 5.93 -24.60
CA ALA A 195 -28.79 6.85 -24.35
C ALA A 195 -28.19 6.72 -22.94
N GLY A 196 -29.01 6.42 -21.93
CA GLY A 196 -28.51 6.17 -20.57
C GLY A 196 -27.76 4.85 -20.44
N LYS A 197 -28.15 3.82 -21.20
CA LYS A 197 -27.52 2.49 -21.14
C LYS A 197 -26.10 2.45 -21.71
N THR A 198 -25.65 3.50 -22.40
CA THR A 198 -24.26 3.61 -22.86
C THR A 198 -23.31 4.13 -21.79
N LEU A 199 -23.83 4.72 -20.71
CA LEU A 199 -23.03 5.27 -19.62
C LEU A 199 -22.63 4.16 -18.64
N SER A 200 -21.32 3.99 -18.46
CA SER A 200 -20.73 3.17 -17.39
C SER A 200 -20.87 3.84 -16.03
N ARG A 201 -20.52 3.10 -14.96
CA ARG A 201 -20.45 3.63 -13.60
C ARG A 201 -19.62 4.91 -13.50
N ALA A 202 -18.43 4.93 -14.11
CA ALA A 202 -17.54 6.08 -14.10
C ALA A 202 -18.17 7.26 -14.87
N ASP A 203 -18.71 7.02 -16.07
CA ASP A 203 -19.33 8.07 -16.89
C ASP A 203 -20.49 8.75 -16.16
N VAL A 204 -21.27 7.99 -15.38
CA VAL A 204 -22.38 8.51 -14.59
C VAL A 204 -21.89 9.45 -13.47
N ILE A 205 -20.84 9.05 -12.74
CA ILE A 205 -20.24 9.86 -11.66
C ILE A 205 -19.63 11.13 -12.24
N GLU A 206 -18.85 10.98 -13.30
CA GLU A 206 -18.11 12.07 -13.94
C GLU A 206 -19.04 13.08 -14.62
N LEU A 207 -20.11 12.62 -15.27
CA LEU A 207 -21.13 13.50 -15.84
C LEU A 207 -21.84 14.33 -14.74
N ALA A 208 -22.08 13.74 -13.57
CA ALA A 208 -22.67 14.45 -12.45
C ALA A 208 -21.70 15.51 -11.88
N ILE A 209 -20.41 15.19 -11.75
CA ILE A 209 -19.34 16.11 -11.35
C ILE A 209 -19.17 17.25 -12.36
N GLU A 210 -19.13 16.93 -13.65
CA GLU A 210 -18.99 17.91 -14.72
C GLU A 210 -20.17 18.89 -14.71
N ALA A 211 -21.39 18.37 -14.58
CA ALA A 211 -22.59 19.19 -14.53
C ALA A 211 -22.58 20.15 -13.33
N ILE A 212 -22.24 19.68 -12.12
CA ILE A 212 -22.24 20.54 -10.92
C ILE A 212 -21.12 21.58 -10.97
N SER A 213 -19.93 21.20 -11.46
CA SER A 213 -18.79 22.09 -11.62
C SER A 213 -19.06 23.16 -12.67
N THR A 214 -19.65 22.78 -13.80
CA THR A 214 -19.99 23.69 -14.89
C THR A 214 -21.01 24.74 -14.45
N VAL A 215 -22.11 24.33 -13.81
CA VAL A 215 -23.15 25.30 -13.42
C VAL A 215 -22.68 26.22 -12.31
N HIS A 216 -21.79 25.74 -11.44
CA HIS A 216 -21.19 26.57 -10.40
C HIS A 216 -19.97 27.35 -10.87
N ALA A 217 -19.44 27.07 -12.06
CA ALA A 217 -18.16 27.58 -12.54
C ALA A 217 -17.08 27.45 -11.45
N THR A 218 -17.02 26.28 -10.82
CA THR A 218 -16.18 26.00 -9.65
C THR A 218 -15.56 24.63 -9.80
N ASP A 219 -14.25 24.54 -9.58
CA ASP A 219 -13.54 23.27 -9.47
C ASP A 219 -13.57 22.80 -8.02
N PHE A 220 -14.53 21.91 -7.70
CA PHE A 220 -14.68 21.39 -6.35
C PHE A 220 -13.49 20.53 -5.93
N LYS A 221 -13.16 20.58 -4.64
CA LYS A 221 -12.31 19.57 -3.97
C LYS A 221 -13.17 18.42 -3.43
N SER A 222 -12.56 17.28 -3.14
CA SER A 222 -13.26 16.08 -2.65
C SER A 222 -14.09 16.32 -1.39
N GLY A 223 -13.61 17.15 -0.45
CA GLY A 223 -14.36 17.53 0.76
C GLY A 223 -15.45 18.61 0.55
N GLU A 224 -15.58 19.19 -0.65
CA GLU A 224 -16.55 20.26 -0.95
C GLU A 224 -17.82 19.74 -1.64
N VAL A 225 -17.87 18.44 -1.96
CA VAL A 225 -19.02 17.76 -2.55
C VAL A 225 -19.26 16.42 -1.86
N GLU A 226 -20.49 15.94 -1.89
CA GLU A 226 -20.85 14.58 -1.44
C GLU A 226 -21.56 13.86 -2.57
N ILE A 227 -21.22 12.58 -2.79
CA ILE A 227 -21.79 11.74 -3.86
C ILE A 227 -22.43 10.50 -3.24
N GLY A 228 -23.73 10.37 -3.39
CA GLY A 228 -24.46 9.14 -3.11
C GLY A 228 -24.58 8.28 -4.37
N ILE A 229 -24.42 6.97 -4.24
CA ILE A 229 -24.44 6.02 -5.36
C ILE A 229 -25.25 4.77 -5.01
N VAL A 230 -25.88 4.20 -6.03
CA VAL A 230 -26.34 2.81 -6.07
C VAL A 230 -25.88 2.21 -7.39
N SER A 231 -25.10 1.14 -7.34
CA SER A 231 -24.56 0.50 -8.55
C SER A 231 -24.63 -1.02 -8.46
N THR A 232 -25.01 -1.67 -9.55
CA THR A 232 -24.85 -3.12 -9.76
C THR A 232 -23.77 -3.44 -10.79
N GLY A 233 -22.95 -2.46 -11.16
CA GLY A 233 -21.84 -2.65 -12.09
C GLY A 233 -20.80 -3.62 -11.54
N GLU A 234 -20.05 -4.25 -12.45
CA GLU A 234 -19.00 -5.22 -12.09
C GLU A 234 -17.89 -4.57 -11.23
N ASP A 235 -17.64 -3.28 -11.46
CA ASP A 235 -16.67 -2.45 -10.73
C ASP A 235 -17.13 -2.09 -9.30
N GLU A 236 -18.38 -2.35 -8.94
CA GLU A 236 -18.89 -2.11 -7.58
C GLU A 236 -18.53 -3.31 -6.67
N PRO A 237 -17.93 -3.08 -5.47
CA PRO A 237 -17.55 -4.15 -4.56
C PRO A 237 -18.72 -5.07 -4.22
N GLU A 238 -18.45 -6.38 -4.14
CA GLU A 238 -19.49 -7.41 -3.92
C GLU A 238 -20.38 -7.13 -2.69
N LYS A 239 -19.80 -6.57 -1.62
CA LYS A 239 -20.51 -6.22 -0.39
C LYS A 239 -21.47 -5.03 -0.52
N THR A 240 -21.22 -4.13 -1.46
CA THR A 240 -22.02 -2.90 -1.66
C THR A 240 -22.82 -2.91 -2.96
N ARG A 241 -22.72 -3.98 -3.75
CA ARG A 241 -23.42 -4.13 -5.02
C ARG A 241 -24.94 -4.10 -4.80
N GLY A 242 -25.61 -3.18 -5.51
CA GLY A 242 -27.04 -2.91 -5.40
C GLY A 242 -27.46 -2.19 -4.11
N GLN A 243 -26.51 -1.81 -3.26
CA GLN A 243 -26.76 -1.07 -2.02
C GLN A 243 -26.46 0.42 -2.22
N TRP A 244 -27.19 1.25 -1.48
CA TRP A 244 -26.89 2.67 -1.34
C TRP A 244 -25.66 2.88 -0.47
N ARG A 245 -24.75 3.73 -0.93
CA ARG A 245 -23.66 4.27 -0.12
C ARG A 245 -23.28 5.68 -0.53
N VAL A 246 -22.53 6.35 0.34
CA VAL A 246 -21.85 7.61 0.02
C VAL A 246 -20.41 7.28 -0.36
N LEU A 247 -19.91 7.88 -1.45
CA LEU A 247 -18.53 7.69 -1.88
C LEU A 247 -17.57 8.30 -0.85
N PRO A 248 -16.48 7.60 -0.46
CA PRO A 248 -15.44 8.19 0.37
C PRO A 248 -14.68 9.29 -0.40
N GLU A 249 -14.09 10.24 0.32
CA GLU A 249 -13.40 11.39 -0.29
C GLU A 249 -12.31 10.99 -1.29
N SER A 250 -11.61 9.87 -1.07
CA SER A 250 -10.60 9.35 -1.99
C SER A 250 -11.17 8.91 -3.34
N GLU A 251 -12.36 8.30 -3.35
CA GLU A 251 -13.05 7.89 -4.57
C GLU A 251 -13.65 9.12 -5.30
N VAL A 252 -14.15 10.10 -4.54
CA VAL A 252 -14.59 11.39 -5.09
C VAL A 252 -13.42 12.14 -5.73
N GLU A 253 -12.25 12.16 -5.08
CA GLU A 253 -11.02 12.79 -5.60
C GLU A 253 -10.58 12.15 -6.93
N HIS A 254 -10.64 10.82 -7.04
CA HIS A 254 -10.33 10.11 -8.26
C HIS A 254 -11.17 10.59 -9.45
N HIS A 255 -12.50 10.67 -9.28
CA HIS A 255 -13.39 11.13 -10.35
C HIS A 255 -13.32 12.64 -10.61
N LEU A 256 -13.07 13.48 -9.58
CA LEU A 256 -12.80 14.91 -9.77
C LEU A 256 -11.55 15.14 -10.62
N LEU A 257 -10.51 14.33 -10.42
CA LEU A 257 -9.29 14.36 -11.22
C LEU A 257 -9.57 13.89 -12.66
N ALA A 258 -10.33 12.80 -12.84
CA ALA A 258 -10.74 12.31 -14.15
C ALA A 258 -11.42 13.41 -15.00
N VAL A 259 -12.40 14.12 -14.43
CA VAL A 259 -13.10 15.22 -15.11
C VAL A 259 -12.13 16.35 -15.50
N ARG A 260 -11.19 16.73 -14.62
CA ARG A 260 -10.19 17.78 -14.91
C ARG A 260 -9.23 17.43 -16.04
N ILE A 261 -8.94 16.13 -16.25
CA ILE A 261 -8.06 15.66 -17.33
C ILE A 261 -8.74 15.78 -18.70
N THR A 262 -10.05 15.55 -18.76
CA THR A 262 -10.82 15.55 -20.02
C THR A 262 -11.08 16.95 -20.60
N SER A 263 -10.94 18.02 -19.81
CA SER A 263 -11.29 19.39 -20.21
C SER A 263 -10.17 20.19 -20.92
N ASP A 264 -8.89 19.77 -20.85
CA ASP A 264 -7.76 20.53 -21.40
C ASP A 264 -6.90 19.72 -22.41
N THR A 265 -7.27 19.79 -23.69
CA THR A 265 -6.68 19.00 -24.80
C THR A 265 -5.19 19.24 -25.12
N GLY A 266 -4.53 20.24 -24.53
CA GLY A 266 -3.10 20.50 -24.75
C GLY A 266 -2.15 19.87 -23.72
N ILE A 267 -2.71 19.35 -22.63
CA ILE A 267 -1.96 18.86 -21.46
C ILE A 267 -1.89 17.32 -21.44
N ILE A 268 -2.67 16.66 -22.29
CA ILE A 268 -2.88 15.21 -22.32
C ILE A 268 -1.57 14.41 -22.50
N ILE A 269 -0.57 14.90 -23.24
CA ILE A 269 0.68 14.14 -23.41
C ILE A 269 1.68 14.37 -22.26
N ILE A 270 1.69 15.57 -21.67
CA ILE A 270 2.60 15.90 -20.57
C ILE A 270 2.06 15.38 -19.23
N LEU A 271 0.74 15.34 -19.03
CA LEU A 271 0.10 14.93 -17.78
C LEU A 271 -0.35 13.48 -17.74
N THR A 272 -0.58 12.77 -18.85
CA THR A 272 -0.66 11.29 -18.82
C THR A 272 0.67 10.70 -18.33
N VAL A 273 1.76 11.34 -18.74
CA VAL A 273 3.12 11.06 -18.28
C VAL A 273 3.37 11.56 -16.84
N LYS A 274 2.69 12.62 -16.39
CA LYS A 274 2.79 13.14 -15.01
C LYS A 274 1.85 12.45 -14.02
N MET A 275 0.77 11.81 -14.48
CA MET A 275 -0.17 11.01 -13.68
C MET A 275 0.24 9.55 -13.54
N ALA A 276 1.00 9.02 -14.49
CA ALA A 276 1.89 7.89 -14.20
C ALA A 276 3.01 8.26 -13.19
N ALA A 277 3.14 9.56 -12.84
CA ALA A 277 4.22 10.12 -12.03
C ALA A 277 3.76 10.98 -10.83
N THR A 278 2.55 10.81 -10.30
CA THR A 278 2.35 11.04 -8.86
C THR A 278 2.81 9.77 -8.17
N SER A 279 4.12 9.65 -7.98
CA SER A 279 4.73 8.56 -7.22
C SER A 279 3.99 8.43 -5.89
N ALA A 280 3.42 7.26 -5.59
CA ALA A 280 3.12 6.93 -4.22
C ALA A 280 4.42 7.14 -3.41
N LYS A 281 4.33 7.85 -2.29
CA LYS A 281 5.50 8.15 -1.44
C LYS A 281 5.33 7.43 -0.12
N LEU A 282 6.41 6.78 0.32
CA LEU A 282 6.52 6.33 1.70
C LEU A 282 6.46 7.54 2.64
N PRO A 283 6.04 7.36 3.90
CA PRO A 283 6.01 8.42 4.91
C PRO A 283 7.36 9.16 5.01
N GLN A 284 7.31 10.46 5.32
CA GLN A 284 8.51 11.30 5.36
C GLN A 284 9.54 10.85 6.42
N ASP A 285 9.06 10.18 7.46
CA ASP A 285 9.82 9.59 8.56
C ASP A 285 10.23 8.12 8.31
N PHE A 286 9.98 7.59 7.11
CA PHE A 286 10.40 6.24 6.73
C PHE A 286 11.93 6.10 6.73
N LEU A 287 12.43 5.10 7.45
CA LEU A 287 13.86 4.82 7.55
C LEU A 287 14.27 3.76 6.54
N TRP A 288 15.11 4.13 5.58
CA TRP A 288 15.76 3.16 4.72
C TRP A 288 17.24 3.04 5.10
N GLY A 289 17.77 1.82 4.99
CA GLY A 289 19.13 1.53 5.41
C GLY A 289 19.69 0.25 4.80
N LEU A 290 20.86 -0.10 5.29
CA LEU A 290 21.53 -1.38 5.02
C LEU A 290 21.79 -2.09 6.35
N ALA A 291 21.96 -3.41 6.28
CA ALA A 291 22.18 -4.25 7.44
C ALA A 291 23.48 -5.07 7.34
N THR A 292 24.07 -5.36 8.49
CA THR A 292 25.23 -6.25 8.67
C THR A 292 25.14 -6.99 10.01
N ALA A 293 26.00 -8.01 10.18
CA ALA A 293 26.19 -8.72 11.44
C ALA A 293 27.67 -8.81 11.80
N SER A 294 27.96 -8.59 13.07
CA SER A 294 29.29 -8.56 13.72
C SER A 294 30.23 -9.64 13.21
N TYR A 295 29.91 -10.91 13.45
CA TYR A 295 30.78 -12.03 13.06
C TYR A 295 30.96 -12.16 11.54
N GLN A 296 30.00 -11.66 10.75
CA GLN A 296 30.06 -11.75 9.30
C GLN A 296 31.00 -10.69 8.67
N ILE A 297 31.18 -9.53 9.32
CA ILE A 297 31.93 -8.39 8.75
C ILE A 297 33.18 -7.98 9.52
N GLU A 298 33.21 -8.14 10.86
CA GLU A 298 34.21 -7.44 11.67
C GLU A 298 35.64 -7.95 11.50
N GLY A 299 35.82 -9.28 11.54
CA GLY A 299 37.13 -9.89 11.71
C GLY A 299 37.80 -9.48 13.02
N SER A 300 39.14 -9.41 13.01
CA SER A 300 39.95 -9.02 14.17
C SER A 300 39.59 -9.84 15.42
N PHE A 301 39.43 -11.16 15.23
CA PHE A 301 38.74 -12.05 16.17
C PHE A 301 39.35 -12.13 17.58
N ASP A 302 40.62 -11.80 17.74
CA ASP A 302 41.36 -11.85 19.01
C ASP A 302 41.95 -10.48 19.42
N GLN A 303 41.52 -9.39 18.77
CA GLN A 303 42.04 -8.05 19.02
C GLN A 303 41.26 -7.32 20.12
N ASP A 304 41.96 -6.42 20.82
CA ASP A 304 41.40 -5.52 21.85
C ASP A 304 40.57 -6.24 22.91
N GLY A 305 41.03 -7.42 23.34
CA GLY A 305 40.43 -8.18 24.44
C GLY A 305 39.18 -8.99 24.08
N ARG A 306 38.80 -9.08 22.80
CA ARG A 306 37.75 -10.02 22.35
C ARG A 306 38.17 -11.47 22.65
N GLU A 307 37.24 -12.27 23.18
CA GLU A 307 37.41 -13.73 23.30
C GLU A 307 36.51 -14.47 22.27
N PRO A 308 36.73 -15.78 22.03
CA PRO A 308 35.97 -16.54 21.03
C PRO A 308 34.46 -16.61 21.31
N SER A 309 33.66 -16.55 20.24
CA SER A 309 32.25 -16.95 20.21
C SER A 309 32.10 -18.41 19.78
N ILE A 310 30.88 -18.95 19.89
CA ILE A 310 30.55 -20.28 19.35
C ILE A 310 30.81 -20.40 17.85
N TRP A 311 30.73 -19.29 17.09
CA TRP A 311 31.02 -19.29 15.66
C TRP A 311 32.51 -19.32 15.35
N ASP A 312 33.35 -18.69 16.18
CA ASP A 312 34.81 -18.80 16.10
C ASP A 312 35.25 -20.26 16.26
N THR A 313 34.63 -20.98 17.20
CA THR A 313 34.88 -22.41 17.43
C THR A 313 34.33 -23.27 16.30
N PHE A 314 33.05 -23.07 15.94
CA PHE A 314 32.35 -23.92 14.97
C PHE A 314 32.92 -23.84 13.56
N SER A 315 33.29 -22.65 13.09
CA SER A 315 33.85 -22.45 11.74
C SER A 315 35.22 -23.12 11.56
N LYS A 316 35.92 -23.44 12.66
CA LYS A 316 37.20 -24.15 12.65
C LYS A 316 37.03 -25.67 12.65
N ILE A 317 35.81 -26.19 12.76
CA ILE A 317 35.52 -27.62 12.68
C ILE A 317 35.53 -28.07 11.20
N PRO A 318 36.39 -29.02 10.80
CA PRO A 318 36.45 -29.48 9.42
C PRO A 318 35.11 -29.96 8.88
N GLY A 319 34.73 -29.47 7.69
CA GLY A 319 33.50 -29.86 7.00
C GLY A 319 32.22 -29.15 7.46
N LYS A 320 32.27 -28.29 8.48
CA LYS A 320 31.11 -27.48 8.91
C LYS A 320 30.86 -26.25 8.02
N ILE A 321 31.91 -25.68 7.45
CA ILE A 321 31.82 -24.58 6.48
C ILE A 321 32.11 -25.14 5.09
N LYS A 322 31.25 -24.85 4.10
CA LYS A 322 31.30 -25.47 2.76
C LYS A 322 32.61 -25.23 2.01
N ASP A 323 33.25 -24.08 2.20
CA ASP A 323 34.55 -23.73 1.61
C ASP A 323 35.72 -23.83 2.60
N GLY A 324 35.46 -24.27 3.84
CA GLY A 324 36.46 -24.37 4.91
C GLY A 324 36.96 -23.03 5.45
N SER A 325 36.30 -21.92 5.12
CA SER A 325 36.65 -20.58 5.60
C SER A 325 36.12 -20.28 7.00
N ASN A 326 36.43 -19.10 7.53
CA ASN A 326 35.98 -18.62 8.84
C ASN A 326 35.84 -17.09 8.87
N GLY A 327 35.34 -16.55 9.99
CA GLY A 327 35.15 -15.12 10.23
C GLY A 327 36.35 -14.42 10.85
N ASP A 328 37.56 -15.01 10.87
CA ASP A 328 38.73 -14.43 11.55
C ASP A 328 39.11 -13.06 10.95
N VAL A 329 38.94 -12.91 9.63
CA VAL A 329 39.18 -11.65 8.88
C VAL A 329 37.88 -11.04 8.36
N ALA A 330 36.96 -11.82 7.77
CA ALA A 330 35.72 -11.30 7.19
C ALA A 330 35.97 -10.17 6.17
N THR A 331 35.25 -9.06 6.32
CA THR A 331 35.49 -7.83 5.57
C THR A 331 36.39 -6.86 6.35
N ASP A 332 36.99 -7.29 7.45
CA ASP A 332 37.87 -6.48 8.29
C ASP A 332 37.25 -5.16 8.76
N SER A 333 35.92 -5.13 8.90
CA SER A 333 35.17 -3.94 9.26
C SER A 333 35.50 -3.42 10.66
N TYR A 334 36.11 -4.23 11.55
CA TYR A 334 36.63 -3.72 12.82
C TYR A 334 37.72 -2.66 12.61
N ARG A 335 38.61 -2.88 11.63
CA ARG A 335 39.68 -1.91 11.30
C ARG A 335 39.24 -0.89 10.27
N LEU A 336 38.35 -1.28 9.37
CA LEU A 336 37.90 -0.47 8.22
C LEU A 336 36.53 0.19 8.43
N TRP A 337 36.02 0.25 9.67
CA TRP A 337 34.69 0.79 9.97
C TRP A 337 34.46 2.21 9.43
N LYS A 338 35.51 3.04 9.36
CA LYS A 338 35.41 4.40 8.80
C LYS A 338 35.07 4.38 7.32
N GLU A 339 35.67 3.47 6.55
CA GLU A 339 35.36 3.30 5.13
C GLU A 339 33.93 2.78 4.94
N ASP A 340 33.46 1.89 5.82
CA ASP A 340 32.09 1.40 5.78
C ASP A 340 31.08 2.53 6.10
N VAL A 341 31.40 3.43 7.03
CA VAL A 341 30.59 4.63 7.31
C VAL A 341 30.64 5.64 6.15
N ASP A 342 31.81 5.84 5.53
CA ASP A 342 31.94 6.66 4.31
C ASP A 342 31.05 6.11 3.17
N LEU A 343 30.98 4.78 3.03
CA LEU A 343 30.08 4.14 2.05
C LEU A 343 28.61 4.39 2.37
N LEU A 344 28.19 4.18 3.62
CA LEU A 344 26.81 4.43 4.06
C LEU A 344 26.38 5.87 3.77
N GLU A 345 27.23 6.85 4.10
CA GLU A 345 26.99 8.26 3.78
C GLU A 345 26.95 8.50 2.27
N SER A 346 27.88 7.92 1.50
CA SER A 346 27.90 8.05 0.04
C SER A 346 26.66 7.46 -0.63
N TYR A 347 26.03 6.46 0.01
CA TYR A 347 24.77 5.88 -0.43
C TYR A 347 23.56 6.69 0.03
N GLY A 348 23.73 7.63 0.96
CA GLY A 348 22.67 8.49 1.46
C GLY A 348 21.64 7.78 2.34
N VAL A 349 22.04 6.67 2.98
CA VAL A 349 21.16 5.91 3.88
C VAL A 349 20.65 6.78 5.03
N LYS A 350 19.45 6.49 5.54
CA LYS A 350 18.94 7.15 6.75
C LYS A 350 19.21 6.37 8.01
N SER A 351 19.46 5.07 7.88
CA SER A 351 19.73 4.20 9.00
C SER A 351 20.75 3.13 8.65
N TYR A 352 21.45 2.65 9.65
CA TYR A 352 22.34 1.49 9.56
C TYR A 352 21.98 0.51 10.66
N ARG A 353 21.64 -0.71 10.27
CA ARG A 353 21.43 -1.82 11.20
C ARG A 353 22.70 -2.64 11.31
N PHE A 354 23.22 -2.81 12.52
CA PHE A 354 24.38 -3.65 12.78
C PHE A 354 24.24 -4.34 14.14
N SER A 355 25.04 -5.38 14.40
CA SER A 355 25.08 -6.03 15.71
C SER A 355 26.34 -5.70 16.49
N ILE A 356 26.21 -5.77 17.82
CA ILE A 356 27.33 -5.70 18.75
C ILE A 356 27.64 -7.13 19.21
N PRO A 357 28.85 -7.66 19.00
CA PRO A 357 29.22 -8.99 19.45
C PRO A 357 29.39 -8.98 20.97
N TRP A 358 28.62 -9.83 21.63
CA TRP A 358 28.68 -9.99 23.10
C TRP A 358 30.13 -10.21 23.56
N THR A 359 30.91 -10.99 22.82
CA THR A 359 32.32 -11.30 23.14
C THR A 359 33.28 -10.12 23.05
N ARG A 360 32.92 -8.99 22.44
CA ARG A 360 33.73 -7.76 22.53
C ARG A 360 33.38 -6.90 23.73
N ILE A 361 32.17 -7.04 24.27
CA ILE A 361 31.71 -6.24 25.41
C ILE A 361 32.00 -6.96 26.73
N ILE A 362 31.69 -8.25 26.79
CA ILE A 362 31.98 -9.13 27.92
C ILE A 362 32.62 -10.39 27.35
N PRO A 363 33.97 -10.48 27.29
CA PRO A 363 34.66 -11.54 26.55
C PRO A 363 34.25 -12.97 26.96
N ARG A 364 34.16 -13.23 28.27
CA ARG A 364 33.68 -14.52 28.81
C ARG A 364 32.16 -14.61 28.94
N GLY A 365 31.46 -13.52 28.65
CA GLY A 365 30.00 -13.40 28.57
C GLY A 365 29.25 -13.17 29.89
N GLY A 366 29.72 -13.69 31.01
CA GLY A 366 28.92 -13.77 32.23
C GLY A 366 28.81 -12.46 33.02
N ARG A 367 27.76 -12.34 33.83
CA ARG A 367 27.48 -11.18 34.69
C ARG A 367 28.48 -10.90 35.82
N GLY A 368 29.42 -11.81 36.04
CA GLY A 368 30.55 -11.64 36.97
C GLY A 368 31.91 -11.59 36.26
N ASP A 369 31.92 -11.67 34.93
CA ASP A 369 33.15 -11.60 34.14
C ASP A 369 33.54 -10.14 33.86
N PRO A 370 34.83 -9.85 33.61
CA PRO A 370 35.29 -8.50 33.30
C PRO A 370 34.64 -7.94 32.03
N VAL A 371 34.19 -6.68 32.11
CA VAL A 371 33.76 -5.89 30.96
C VAL A 371 35.00 -5.38 30.21
N ASN A 372 34.93 -5.40 28.87
CA ASN A 372 36.01 -4.94 28.02
C ASN A 372 35.78 -3.50 27.54
N GLU A 373 36.44 -2.56 28.21
CA GLU A 373 36.35 -1.13 27.90
C GLU A 373 36.80 -0.78 26.47
N ALA A 374 37.73 -1.54 25.88
CA ALA A 374 38.19 -1.29 24.52
C ALA A 374 37.07 -1.59 23.49
N GLY A 375 36.36 -2.70 23.67
CA GLY A 375 35.17 -3.02 22.87
C GLY A 375 34.05 -2.01 23.05
N ILE A 376 33.82 -1.55 24.29
CA ILE A 376 32.85 -0.48 24.54
C ILE A 376 33.20 0.80 23.79
N LYS A 377 34.47 1.22 23.89
CA LYS A 377 34.96 2.41 23.22
C LYS A 377 34.83 2.32 21.70
N PHE A 378 35.10 1.16 21.11
CA PHE A 378 34.96 0.96 19.67
C PHE A 378 33.52 1.24 19.20
N TYR A 379 32.53 0.59 19.80
CA TYR A 379 31.13 0.77 19.42
C TYR A 379 30.59 2.15 19.73
N ARG A 380 31.02 2.74 20.85
CA ARG A 380 30.72 4.14 21.15
C ARG A 380 31.19 5.07 20.04
N THR A 381 32.44 4.88 19.59
CA THR A 381 33.04 5.70 18.53
C THR A 381 32.30 5.53 17.19
N LEU A 382 31.96 4.29 16.82
CA LEU A 382 31.16 4.01 15.62
C LEU A 382 29.79 4.69 15.67
N LEU A 383 29.09 4.58 16.81
CA LEU A 383 27.77 5.19 17.02
C LEU A 383 27.81 6.72 16.95
N GLU A 384 28.81 7.35 17.57
CA GLU A 384 29.01 8.80 17.53
C GLU A 384 29.29 9.28 16.10
N GLU A 385 30.09 8.55 15.32
CA GLU A 385 30.34 8.88 13.92
C GLU A 385 29.07 8.78 13.06
N LEU A 386 28.28 7.70 13.22
CA LEU A 386 27.03 7.52 12.48
C LEU A 386 26.06 8.68 12.74
N ILE A 387 25.88 9.06 14.01
CA ILE A 387 25.03 10.19 14.39
C ILE A 387 25.59 11.51 13.89
N GLY A 388 26.91 11.70 13.93
CA GLY A 388 27.58 12.87 13.36
C GLY A 388 27.29 13.07 11.87
N ARG A 389 27.02 11.98 11.14
CA ARG A 389 26.61 11.98 9.72
C ARG A 389 25.11 11.89 9.49
N GLY A 390 24.31 11.94 10.55
CA GLY A 390 22.84 11.87 10.48
C GLY A 390 22.29 10.49 10.09
N ILE A 391 23.05 9.42 10.34
CA ILE A 391 22.65 8.04 10.11
C ILE A 391 22.13 7.45 11.43
N VAL A 392 20.85 7.07 11.47
CA VAL A 392 20.21 6.52 12.67
C VAL A 392 20.66 5.08 12.92
N PRO A 393 21.27 4.74 14.07
CA PRO A 393 21.67 3.37 14.36
C PRO A 393 20.47 2.50 14.76
N PHE A 394 20.38 1.31 14.17
CA PHE A 394 19.53 0.20 14.60
C PHE A 394 20.42 -0.92 15.17
N VAL A 395 20.49 -1.04 16.48
CA VAL A 395 21.48 -1.90 17.14
C VAL A 395 20.87 -3.25 17.51
N THR A 396 21.44 -4.32 16.96
CA THR A 396 21.12 -5.70 17.30
C THR A 396 22.05 -6.18 18.41
N LEU A 397 21.49 -6.55 19.57
CA LEU A 397 22.27 -6.99 20.72
C LEU A 397 22.86 -8.39 20.51
N TYR A 398 22.10 -9.31 19.92
CA TYR A 398 22.55 -10.67 19.69
C TYR A 398 22.28 -11.14 18.26
N HIS A 399 23.36 -11.41 17.54
CA HIS A 399 23.34 -11.97 16.19
C HIS A 399 24.19 -13.24 16.12
N TRP A 400 23.77 -14.22 16.94
CA TRP A 400 24.21 -15.63 16.93
C TRP A 400 25.59 -15.92 17.51
N ASP A 401 26.33 -14.90 17.91
CA ASP A 401 27.71 -14.93 18.37
C ASP A 401 27.84 -15.07 19.90
N LEU A 402 27.17 -16.07 20.48
CA LEU A 402 27.28 -16.40 21.91
C LEU A 402 28.75 -16.55 22.33
N PRO A 403 29.19 -15.96 23.45
CA PRO A 403 30.51 -16.21 24.00
C PRO A 403 30.76 -17.69 24.25
N GLN A 404 31.88 -18.22 23.73
CA GLN A 404 32.25 -19.62 23.92
C GLN A 404 32.37 -19.95 25.41
N GLY A 405 32.84 -19.01 26.23
CA GLY A 405 32.92 -19.17 27.68
C GLY A 405 31.59 -19.49 28.36
N LEU A 406 30.44 -19.00 27.86
CA LEU A 406 29.12 -19.35 28.38
C LEU A 406 28.66 -20.73 27.89
N HIS A 407 28.98 -21.06 26.63
CA HIS A 407 28.73 -22.39 26.09
C HIS A 407 29.49 -23.46 26.88
N ASP A 408 30.78 -23.25 27.15
CA ASP A 408 31.60 -24.19 27.92
C ASP A 408 31.16 -24.28 29.40
N ARG A 409 30.72 -23.16 29.99
CA ARG A 409 30.35 -23.10 31.41
C ARG A 409 29.06 -23.85 31.72
N TYR A 410 28.05 -23.74 30.85
CA TYR A 410 26.73 -24.32 31.13
C TYR A 410 25.89 -24.66 29.89
N GLY A 411 26.47 -24.67 28.69
CA GLY A 411 25.76 -24.98 27.45
C GLY A 411 25.00 -23.79 26.85
N GLY A 412 25.27 -22.56 27.30
CA GLY A 412 24.65 -21.37 26.73
C GLY A 412 23.13 -21.37 26.84
N TRP A 413 22.45 -21.26 25.69
CA TRP A 413 21.00 -21.20 25.59
C TRP A 413 20.25 -22.45 26.10
N LEU A 414 20.94 -23.56 26.36
CA LEU A 414 20.36 -24.74 26.98
C LEU A 414 20.07 -24.55 28.48
N ASN A 415 20.76 -23.63 29.16
CA ASN A 415 20.59 -23.40 30.59
C ASN A 415 19.71 -22.18 30.87
N LYS A 416 18.41 -22.42 31.07
CA LYS A 416 17.40 -21.38 31.35
C LYS A 416 17.82 -20.38 32.44
N LYS A 417 18.28 -20.88 33.59
CA LYS A 417 18.52 -20.05 34.78
C LYS A 417 19.69 -19.08 34.58
N GLU A 418 20.79 -19.55 34.02
CA GLU A 418 22.02 -18.77 33.92
C GLU A 418 22.01 -17.85 32.68
N ILE A 419 21.58 -18.35 31.52
CA ILE A 419 21.69 -17.60 30.26
C ILE A 419 20.81 -16.35 30.24
N ILE A 420 19.62 -16.41 30.85
CA ILE A 420 18.71 -15.26 30.94
C ILE A 420 19.38 -14.15 31.77
N GLN A 421 20.01 -14.49 32.89
CA GLN A 421 20.67 -13.50 33.75
C GLN A 421 21.90 -12.88 33.07
N ASP A 422 22.71 -13.71 32.40
CA ASP A 422 23.90 -13.22 31.70
C ASP A 422 23.53 -12.34 30.50
N TYR A 423 22.51 -12.73 29.72
CA TYR A 423 22.04 -11.92 28.59
C TYR A 423 21.43 -10.59 29.05
N VAL A 424 20.60 -10.61 30.10
CA VAL A 424 20.01 -9.37 30.65
C VAL A 424 21.09 -8.45 31.19
N TYR A 425 22.14 -8.99 31.80
CA TYR A 425 23.29 -8.20 32.23
C TYR A 425 24.07 -7.60 31.05
N TYR A 426 24.33 -8.38 30.00
CA TYR A 426 24.94 -7.87 28.78
C TYR A 426 24.11 -6.74 28.15
N ALA A 427 22.80 -6.94 28.00
CA ALA A 427 21.89 -5.91 27.50
C ALA A 427 21.94 -4.66 28.37
N LYS A 428 21.98 -4.81 29.71
CA LYS A 428 22.15 -3.70 30.65
C LYS A 428 23.42 -2.89 30.35
N ILE A 429 24.56 -3.53 30.18
CA ILE A 429 25.84 -2.84 29.87
C ILE A 429 25.72 -2.07 28.56
N CYS A 430 25.11 -2.65 27.53
CA CYS A 430 24.87 -1.95 26.27
C CYS A 430 23.93 -0.74 26.43
N PHE A 431 22.85 -0.85 27.21
CA PHE A 431 21.94 0.27 27.48
C PHE A 431 22.61 1.39 28.28
N GLU A 432 23.48 1.04 29.23
CA GLU A 432 24.26 2.01 30.01
C GLU A 432 25.33 2.71 29.15
N ALA A 433 26.01 1.98 28.28
CA ALA A 433 27.12 2.52 27.47
C ALA A 433 26.67 3.34 26.26
N TYR A 434 25.51 3.00 25.67
CA TYR A 434 25.12 3.54 24.36
C TYR A 434 23.71 4.12 24.30
N GLY A 435 22.86 3.88 25.31
CA GLY A 435 21.44 4.21 25.23
C GLY A 435 21.13 5.71 25.30
N ASP A 436 22.10 6.56 25.64
CA ASP A 436 21.99 8.02 25.45
C ASP A 436 21.99 8.43 23.96
N ILE A 437 22.48 7.54 23.07
CA ILE A 437 22.54 7.76 21.62
C ILE A 437 21.58 6.82 20.86
N VAL A 438 21.55 5.55 21.23
CA VAL A 438 20.81 4.52 20.51
C VAL A 438 19.33 4.54 20.89
N GLN A 439 18.48 4.78 19.90
CA GLN A 439 17.02 4.82 20.05
C GLN A 439 16.29 3.59 19.49
N ASN A 440 16.98 2.69 18.80
CA ASN A 440 16.35 1.52 18.17
C ASN A 440 17.13 0.26 18.53
N TRP A 441 16.57 -0.54 19.43
CA TRP A 441 17.18 -1.76 19.95
C TRP A 441 16.48 -3.00 19.42
N ILE A 442 17.25 -3.94 18.89
CA ILE A 442 16.81 -5.30 18.54
C ILE A 442 17.49 -6.26 19.50
N THR A 443 16.72 -7.01 20.30
CA THR A 443 17.30 -7.95 21.27
C THR A 443 17.98 -9.14 20.57
N PHE A 444 17.27 -9.78 19.65
CA PHE A 444 17.69 -10.99 18.96
C PHE A 444 17.41 -10.86 17.47
N ASN A 445 18.36 -11.34 16.67
CA ASN A 445 18.13 -11.67 15.28
C ASN A 445 17.71 -13.13 15.12
N GLU A 446 16.61 -13.38 14.41
CA GLU A 446 16.22 -14.69 13.88
C GLU A 446 16.30 -15.83 14.91
N PRO A 447 15.47 -15.79 15.98
CA PRO A 447 15.48 -16.82 17.00
C PRO A 447 15.16 -18.21 16.45
N TRP A 448 14.49 -18.31 15.29
CA TRP A 448 14.29 -19.59 14.62
C TRP A 448 15.62 -20.21 14.19
N ILE A 449 16.51 -19.40 13.61
CA ILE A 449 17.84 -19.85 13.17
C ILE A 449 18.69 -20.27 14.36
N ILE A 450 18.73 -19.46 15.43
CA ILE A 450 19.49 -19.75 16.66
C ILE A 450 19.13 -21.15 17.17
N SER A 451 17.83 -21.43 17.32
CA SER A 451 17.38 -22.69 17.90
C SER A 451 17.40 -23.84 16.90
N THR A 452 16.83 -23.66 15.70
CA THR A 452 16.60 -24.78 14.76
C THR A 452 17.90 -25.17 14.07
N LEU A 453 18.64 -24.22 13.49
CA LEU A 453 19.86 -24.54 12.75
C LEU A 453 21.03 -24.83 13.70
N GLY A 454 21.05 -24.19 14.87
CA GLY A 454 22.07 -24.41 15.90
C GLY A 454 21.90 -25.68 16.73
N TYR A 455 20.65 -26.07 17.05
CA TYR A 455 20.36 -27.15 18.00
C TYR A 455 19.38 -28.23 17.51
N GLY A 456 18.73 -28.03 16.36
CA GLY A 456 17.86 -29.03 15.74
C GLY A 456 18.55 -29.80 14.61
N VAL A 457 19.00 -29.05 13.59
CA VAL A 457 19.60 -29.57 12.35
C VAL A 457 21.13 -29.63 12.44
N GLY A 458 21.76 -28.75 13.24
CA GLY A 458 23.20 -28.74 13.51
C GLY A 458 24.06 -28.25 12.35
N VAL A 459 23.48 -27.48 11.42
CA VAL A 459 24.21 -26.83 10.31
C VAL A 459 24.88 -25.54 10.75
N PHE A 460 24.38 -24.87 11.79
CA PHE A 460 24.96 -23.66 12.38
C PHE A 460 25.53 -23.93 13.77
N ALA A 461 26.35 -23.02 14.28
CA ALA A 461 26.94 -23.12 15.61
C ALA A 461 25.86 -23.22 16.72
N PRO A 462 26.03 -24.07 17.75
CA PRO A 462 27.19 -24.93 18.03
C PRO A 462 27.16 -26.29 17.28
N GLY A 463 26.15 -26.56 16.45
CA GLY A 463 26.10 -27.75 15.60
C GLY A 463 25.43 -28.96 16.22
N HIS A 464 24.57 -28.75 17.21
CA HIS A 464 23.82 -29.80 17.88
C HIS A 464 22.67 -30.29 16.99
N VAL A 465 22.39 -31.60 17.09
CA VAL A 465 21.30 -32.26 16.37
C VAL A 465 20.40 -32.91 17.39
N GLY A 466 19.12 -32.57 17.40
CA GLY A 466 18.18 -33.08 18.37
C GLY A 466 16.75 -32.62 18.13
N ASN A 467 15.80 -33.30 18.76
CA ASN A 467 14.36 -33.00 18.64
C ASN A 467 13.78 -32.33 19.89
N THR A 468 14.62 -31.94 20.86
CA THR A 468 14.20 -31.35 22.15
C THR A 468 14.92 -30.02 22.41
N GLU A 469 16.24 -29.99 22.23
CA GLU A 469 17.05 -28.78 22.38
C GLU A 469 16.57 -27.54 21.62
N PRO A 470 16.11 -27.59 20.35
CA PRO A 470 15.65 -26.38 19.65
C PRO A 470 14.47 -25.71 20.37
N TRP A 471 13.60 -26.49 21.02
CA TRP A 471 12.43 -25.96 21.73
C TRP A 471 12.82 -25.32 23.08
N ILE A 472 13.80 -25.92 23.77
CA ILE A 472 14.38 -25.36 25.00
C ILE A 472 15.09 -24.04 24.69
N VAL A 473 15.93 -24.02 23.66
CA VAL A 473 16.66 -22.82 23.24
C VAL A 473 15.70 -21.72 22.81
N GLY A 474 14.71 -22.05 21.97
CA GLY A 474 13.69 -21.09 21.54
C GLY A 474 12.92 -20.48 22.72
N HIS A 475 12.55 -21.29 23.71
CA HIS A 475 11.90 -20.82 24.94
C HIS A 475 12.79 -19.88 25.76
N ASN A 476 14.06 -20.22 25.95
CA ASN A 476 15.01 -19.41 26.71
C ASN A 476 15.34 -18.08 26.02
N VAL A 477 15.38 -18.06 24.69
CA VAL A 477 15.54 -16.82 23.90
C VAL A 477 14.34 -15.89 24.09
N ILE A 478 13.10 -16.41 24.09
CA ILE A 478 11.90 -15.60 24.34
C ILE A 478 11.95 -14.97 25.74
N LEU A 479 12.34 -15.74 26.76
CA LEU A 479 12.46 -15.23 28.12
C LEU A 479 13.58 -14.19 28.24
N ALA A 480 14.75 -14.46 27.67
CA ALA A 480 15.87 -13.51 27.67
C ALA A 480 15.50 -12.18 26.99
N HIS A 481 14.77 -12.24 25.87
CA HIS A 481 14.19 -11.07 25.21
C HIS A 481 13.26 -10.30 26.15
N ALA A 482 12.27 -10.99 26.73
CA ALA A 482 11.25 -10.37 27.55
C ALA A 482 11.82 -9.70 28.81
N TYR A 483 12.78 -10.35 29.49
CA TYR A 483 13.44 -9.77 30.66
C TYR A 483 14.37 -8.60 30.30
N ALA A 484 15.04 -8.62 29.13
CA ALA A 484 15.83 -7.48 28.67
C ALA A 484 14.94 -6.28 28.31
N VAL A 485 13.78 -6.52 27.69
CA VAL A 485 12.77 -5.49 27.42
C VAL A 485 12.22 -4.92 28.71
N LYS A 486 11.86 -5.78 29.68
CA LYS A 486 11.39 -5.32 31.00
C LYS A 486 12.44 -4.41 31.66
N LEU A 487 13.70 -4.82 31.67
CA LEU A 487 14.80 -4.01 32.18
C LEU A 487 14.89 -2.66 31.46
N TYR A 488 14.83 -2.65 30.11
CA TYR A 488 14.88 -1.44 29.31
C TYR A 488 13.75 -0.48 29.67
N ARG A 489 12.50 -0.98 29.67
CA ARG A 489 11.31 -0.19 30.00
C ARG A 489 11.37 0.40 31.41
N ASP A 490 11.75 -0.41 32.39
CA ASP A 490 11.76 -0.02 33.79
C ASP A 490 12.84 1.02 34.13
N LYS A 491 14.02 0.93 33.49
CA LYS A 491 15.21 1.69 33.91
C LYS A 491 15.72 2.71 32.91
N PHE A 492 15.47 2.51 31.62
CA PHE A 492 16.17 3.24 30.57
C PHE A 492 15.23 3.97 29.60
N GLN A 493 14.08 3.37 29.25
CA GLN A 493 13.20 3.89 28.19
C GLN A 493 12.67 5.30 28.49
N VAL A 494 12.31 5.59 29.74
CA VAL A 494 11.80 6.93 30.12
C VAL A 494 12.85 8.02 29.86
N SER A 495 14.10 7.77 30.21
CA SER A 495 15.20 8.74 30.02
C SER A 495 15.73 8.76 28.59
N GLN A 496 15.84 7.60 27.95
CA GLN A 496 16.49 7.43 26.65
C GLN A 496 15.52 7.58 25.48
N LYS A 497 14.22 7.39 25.71
CA LYS A 497 13.13 7.52 24.73
C LYS A 497 13.27 6.64 23.49
N GLY A 498 14.02 5.53 23.59
CA GLY A 498 14.15 4.56 22.51
C GLY A 498 13.03 3.52 22.48
N LEU A 499 13.03 2.75 21.40
CA LEU A 499 12.17 1.60 21.17
C LEU A 499 12.99 0.32 21.24
N ILE A 500 12.40 -0.74 21.77
CA ILE A 500 13.02 -2.06 21.83
C ILE A 500 12.09 -3.14 21.25
N GLY A 501 12.66 -4.04 20.45
CA GLY A 501 11.92 -5.12 19.84
C GLY A 501 12.80 -6.33 19.51
N ILE A 502 12.22 -7.25 18.74
CA ILE A 502 12.89 -8.47 18.26
C ILE A 502 12.73 -8.59 16.74
N THR A 503 13.74 -9.16 16.09
CA THR A 503 13.68 -9.50 14.67
C THR A 503 13.49 -10.99 14.51
N VAL A 504 12.51 -11.38 13.70
CA VAL A 504 12.21 -12.77 13.35
C VAL A 504 12.31 -12.97 11.84
N ASP A 505 12.72 -14.16 11.44
CA ASP A 505 12.78 -14.59 10.05
C ASP A 505 11.58 -15.41 9.64
N ALA A 506 11.08 -15.13 8.44
CA ALA A 506 10.10 -15.98 7.79
C ALA A 506 10.04 -15.73 6.29
N HIS A 507 9.43 -16.67 5.60
CA HIS A 507 9.06 -16.57 4.20
C HIS A 507 7.55 -16.60 4.10
N TRP A 508 7.01 -16.03 3.01
CA TRP A 508 5.60 -16.25 2.74
C TRP A 508 5.38 -17.72 2.36
N LEU A 509 4.36 -18.34 2.95
CA LEU A 509 4.02 -19.73 2.70
C LEU A 509 2.70 -19.79 1.94
N ILE A 510 2.77 -20.23 0.68
CA ILE A 510 1.62 -20.43 -0.18
C ILE A 510 1.26 -21.92 -0.16
N PRO A 511 0.00 -22.31 0.06
CA PRO A 511 -0.43 -23.69 -0.11
C PRO A 511 -0.10 -24.19 -1.53
N TYR A 512 0.48 -25.38 -1.67
CA TYR A 512 0.85 -25.94 -2.97
C TYR A 512 -0.35 -26.05 -3.93
N ASP A 513 -1.52 -26.34 -3.38
CA ASP A 513 -2.82 -26.33 -4.06
C ASP A 513 -3.93 -25.92 -3.10
N ASP A 514 -5.16 -25.88 -3.59
CA ASP A 514 -6.33 -25.44 -2.84
C ASP A 514 -6.88 -26.46 -1.81
N THR A 515 -6.22 -27.59 -1.63
CA THR A 515 -6.69 -28.63 -0.70
C THR A 515 -6.68 -28.13 0.75
N PRO A 516 -7.64 -28.59 1.59
CA PRO A 516 -7.66 -28.24 3.01
C PRO A 516 -6.37 -28.63 3.74
N ALA A 517 -5.72 -29.73 3.34
CA ALA A 517 -4.47 -30.21 3.92
C ALA A 517 -3.32 -29.21 3.70
N ASN A 518 -3.11 -28.76 2.46
CA ASN A 518 -2.03 -27.82 2.15
C ASN A 518 -2.29 -26.41 2.71
N LYS A 519 -3.56 -25.99 2.81
CA LYS A 519 -3.94 -24.75 3.52
C LYS A 519 -3.60 -24.81 5.01
N ALA A 520 -3.93 -25.93 5.66
CA ALA A 520 -3.57 -26.16 7.06
C ALA A 520 -2.04 -26.27 7.25
N ALA A 521 -1.33 -26.90 6.31
CA ALA A 521 0.12 -27.02 6.33
C ALA A 521 0.82 -25.66 6.20
N ALA A 522 0.35 -24.76 5.33
CA ALA A 522 0.90 -23.42 5.21
C ALA A 522 0.75 -22.61 6.52
N ALA A 523 -0.43 -22.65 7.15
CA ALA A 523 -0.66 -22.01 8.45
C ALA A 523 0.23 -22.61 9.54
N ARG A 524 0.35 -23.94 9.60
CA ARG A 524 1.21 -24.64 10.55
C ARG A 524 2.69 -24.34 10.34
N GLY A 525 3.14 -24.20 9.09
CA GLY A 525 4.51 -23.77 8.77
C GLY A 525 4.81 -22.39 9.33
N LEU A 526 3.87 -21.44 9.22
CA LEU A 526 4.00 -20.11 9.83
C LEU A 526 4.04 -20.21 11.35
N ASP A 527 3.21 -21.05 11.97
CA ASP A 527 3.26 -21.29 13.41
C ASP A 527 4.65 -21.78 13.86
N PHE A 528 5.22 -22.76 13.16
CA PHE A 528 6.53 -23.34 13.47
C PHE A 528 7.72 -22.42 13.14
N ARG A 529 7.54 -21.47 12.23
CA ARG A 529 8.57 -20.49 11.86
C ARG A 529 8.52 -19.24 12.74
N ILE A 530 7.41 -18.51 12.68
CA ILE A 530 7.25 -17.19 13.28
C ILE A 530 6.30 -17.17 14.47
N GLY A 531 5.18 -17.92 14.40
CA GLY A 531 4.15 -17.94 15.43
C GLY A 531 4.70 -18.41 16.77
N ARG A 532 5.63 -19.36 16.79
CA ARG A 532 6.26 -19.88 18.01
C ARG A 532 7.00 -18.84 18.84
N PHE A 533 7.44 -17.73 18.22
CA PHE A 533 8.08 -16.62 18.92
C PHE A 533 7.12 -15.45 19.13
N MET A 534 6.33 -15.12 18.10
CA MET A 534 5.51 -13.92 18.10
C MET A 534 4.16 -14.09 18.81
N ASP A 535 3.57 -15.28 18.84
CA ASP A 535 2.32 -15.51 19.57
C ASP A 535 2.52 -15.42 21.09
N PRO A 536 3.60 -15.96 21.71
CA PRO A 536 3.89 -15.67 23.12
C PRO A 536 3.99 -14.17 23.39
N ILE A 537 4.72 -13.43 22.55
CA ILE A 537 4.94 -11.99 22.73
C ILE A 537 3.65 -11.17 22.52
N PHE A 538 2.81 -11.50 21.54
CA PHE A 538 1.65 -10.66 21.18
C PHE A 538 0.28 -11.21 21.58
N LYS A 539 0.19 -12.50 21.90
CA LYS A 539 -1.05 -13.19 22.28
C LYS A 539 -0.95 -13.89 23.64
N GLY A 540 0.24 -14.03 24.21
CA GLY A 540 0.43 -14.60 25.55
C GLY A 540 0.44 -16.13 25.60
N SER A 541 0.63 -16.83 24.48
CA SER A 541 0.75 -18.29 24.46
C SER A 541 1.40 -18.80 23.18
N TYR A 542 2.01 -19.99 23.23
CA TYR A 542 2.42 -20.69 22.00
C TYR A 542 1.22 -21.05 21.11
N PRO A 543 1.41 -21.15 19.78
CA PRO A 543 0.36 -21.63 18.87
C PRO A 543 -0.11 -23.04 19.23
N PRO A 544 -1.41 -23.35 19.10
CA PRO A 544 -1.94 -24.69 19.42
C PRO A 544 -1.29 -25.82 18.62
N SER A 545 -0.93 -25.57 17.35
CA SER A 545 -0.30 -26.55 16.47
C SER A 545 1.03 -27.08 17.02
N LEU A 546 1.82 -26.21 17.66
CA LEU A 546 3.06 -26.61 18.33
C LEU A 546 2.79 -27.55 19.50
N LYS A 547 1.81 -27.23 20.36
CA LYS A 547 1.48 -28.07 21.52
C LYS A 547 1.04 -29.47 21.11
N VAL A 548 0.24 -29.56 20.04
CA VAL A 548 -0.26 -30.83 19.50
C VAL A 548 0.88 -31.72 19.00
N ILE A 549 1.86 -31.16 18.31
CA ILE A 549 2.96 -31.91 17.69
C ILE A 549 4.07 -32.22 18.70
N LEU A 550 4.45 -31.24 19.51
CA LEU A 550 5.64 -31.32 20.37
C LEU A 550 5.36 -31.97 21.73
N GLY A 551 4.14 -31.83 22.25
CA GLY A 551 3.78 -32.28 23.60
C GLY A 551 4.76 -31.73 24.64
N ASP A 552 5.23 -32.60 25.53
CA ASP A 552 6.11 -32.26 26.66
C ASP A 552 7.50 -31.74 26.26
N ARG A 553 7.89 -31.84 24.98
CA ARG A 553 9.17 -31.27 24.50
C ARG A 553 9.13 -29.77 24.35
N LEU A 554 7.92 -29.17 24.26
CA LEU A 554 7.75 -27.72 24.28
C LEU A 554 7.61 -27.26 25.74
N PRO A 555 8.56 -26.46 26.28
CA PRO A 555 8.44 -26.00 27.66
C PRO A 555 7.21 -25.10 27.85
N ASP A 556 6.51 -25.25 28.98
CA ASP A 556 5.44 -24.34 29.36
C ASP A 556 5.99 -23.08 30.05
N PHE A 557 5.33 -21.95 29.80
CA PHE A 557 5.56 -20.72 30.56
C PHE A 557 4.84 -20.82 31.91
N THR A 558 5.52 -20.35 32.96
CA THR A 558 4.85 -20.04 34.24
C THR A 558 3.99 -18.78 34.10
N PRO A 559 3.01 -18.57 34.99
CA PRO A 559 2.23 -17.32 35.03
C PRO A 559 3.08 -16.06 35.14
N GLU A 560 4.19 -16.12 35.89
CA GLU A 560 5.11 -14.99 36.06
C GLU A 560 5.89 -14.72 34.77
N GLU A 561 6.31 -15.77 34.07
CA GLU A 561 7.02 -15.63 32.80
C GLU A 561 6.12 -15.04 31.72
N ILE A 562 4.88 -15.52 31.60
CA ILE A 562 3.98 -15.00 30.58
C ILE A 562 3.60 -13.53 30.85
N ALA A 563 3.53 -13.12 32.12
CA ALA A 563 3.31 -11.73 32.49
C ALA A 563 4.43 -10.79 32.01
N VAL A 564 5.66 -11.31 31.86
CA VAL A 564 6.80 -10.54 31.34
C VAL A 564 6.91 -10.65 29.81
N VAL A 565 6.58 -11.80 29.23
CA VAL A 565 6.64 -12.05 27.77
C VAL A 565 5.54 -11.33 27.01
N HIS A 566 4.31 -11.32 27.53
CA HIS A 566 3.19 -10.71 26.82
C HIS A 566 3.35 -9.18 26.72
N GLY A 567 3.34 -8.65 25.49
CA GLY A 567 3.55 -7.25 25.17
C GLY A 567 5.01 -6.80 25.18
N SER A 568 5.99 -7.72 25.16
CA SER A 568 7.42 -7.39 25.29
C SER A 568 8.09 -6.85 24.02
N SER A 569 7.37 -6.25 23.07
CA SER A 569 8.00 -5.67 21.87
C SER A 569 7.30 -4.38 21.45
N ASP A 570 8.06 -3.29 21.31
CA ASP A 570 7.54 -1.98 20.87
C ASP A 570 7.33 -1.94 19.35
N PHE A 571 8.11 -2.72 18.62
CA PHE A 571 8.04 -2.85 17.16
C PHE A 571 8.30 -4.30 16.75
N PHE A 572 7.90 -4.65 15.52
CA PHE A 572 8.14 -5.96 14.93
C PHE A 572 9.19 -5.84 13.82
N GLY A 573 10.36 -6.46 14.02
CA GLY A 573 11.40 -6.61 12.99
C GLY A 573 11.18 -7.88 12.17
N LEU A 574 11.19 -7.76 10.85
CA LEU A 574 11.02 -8.88 9.92
C LEU A 574 12.24 -9.02 9.01
N ASN A 575 12.83 -10.21 9.01
CA ASN A 575 13.74 -10.64 7.97
C ASN A 575 12.99 -11.55 6.99
N THR A 576 13.01 -11.19 5.70
CA THR A 576 12.30 -11.96 4.68
C THR A 576 13.00 -11.82 3.33
N TYR A 577 13.00 -12.91 2.56
CA TYR A 577 13.76 -13.02 1.32
C TYR A 577 12.96 -13.64 0.17
N THR A 578 12.09 -14.60 0.47
CA THR A 578 11.44 -15.40 -0.58
C THR A 578 10.05 -15.87 -0.16
N THR A 579 9.48 -16.74 -0.98
CA THR A 579 8.20 -17.41 -0.79
C THR A 579 8.38 -18.88 -1.11
N HIS A 580 7.74 -19.75 -0.33
CA HIS A 580 7.70 -21.18 -0.58
C HIS A 580 6.27 -21.66 -0.81
N LEU A 581 6.13 -22.62 -1.72
CA LEU A 581 4.95 -23.48 -1.81
C LEU A 581 5.06 -24.57 -0.75
N VAL A 582 3.94 -24.88 -0.11
CA VAL A 582 3.90 -25.78 1.05
C VAL A 582 2.97 -26.96 0.80
N GLN A 583 3.50 -28.15 1.02
CA GLN A 583 2.75 -29.40 1.04
C GLN A 583 2.71 -30.00 2.44
N ASP A 584 1.58 -30.63 2.78
CA ASP A 584 1.47 -31.48 3.97
C ASP A 584 2.30 -32.76 3.84
N GLY A 585 2.55 -33.44 4.97
CA GLY A 585 3.22 -34.74 4.98
C GLY A 585 4.75 -34.70 4.90
N GLY A 586 5.37 -33.59 5.30
CA GLY A 586 6.82 -33.52 5.47
C GLY A 586 7.30 -34.25 6.73
N ASN A 587 8.57 -34.64 6.75
CA ASN A 587 9.16 -35.39 7.87
C ASN A 587 9.97 -34.51 8.85
N ASP A 588 10.23 -33.25 8.52
CA ASP A 588 10.96 -32.34 9.40
C ASP A 588 10.01 -31.63 10.36
N GLU A 589 10.04 -32.08 11.61
CA GLU A 589 9.26 -31.50 12.69
C GLU A 589 9.66 -30.05 12.99
N ASN A 590 10.93 -29.67 12.76
CA ASN A 590 11.37 -28.28 13.00
C ASN A 590 10.66 -27.27 12.09
N MET A 591 10.14 -27.75 10.97
CA MET A 591 9.36 -27.01 9.99
C MET A 591 7.84 -27.20 10.17
N GLY A 592 7.41 -28.01 11.13
CA GLY A 592 6.00 -28.35 11.35
C GLY A 592 5.51 -29.49 10.45
N CYS A 593 6.37 -30.45 10.11
CA CYS A 593 6.04 -31.60 9.28
C CYS A 593 5.45 -31.19 7.91
N ILE A 594 6.10 -30.21 7.28
CA ILE A 594 5.75 -29.71 5.94
C ILE A 594 6.89 -29.96 4.96
N THR A 595 6.56 -29.98 3.67
CA THR A 595 7.54 -29.90 2.59
C THR A 595 7.43 -28.54 1.92
N THR A 596 8.56 -27.90 1.64
CA THR A 596 8.62 -26.59 1.00
C THR A 596 9.35 -26.66 -0.34
N GLY A 597 8.91 -25.87 -1.32
CA GLY A 597 9.58 -25.77 -2.60
C GLY A 597 9.20 -24.51 -3.38
N HIS A 598 9.72 -24.38 -4.59
CA HIS A 598 9.41 -23.27 -5.50
C HIS A 598 8.77 -23.72 -6.81
N GLU A 599 8.69 -25.03 -7.06
CA GLU A 599 8.05 -25.58 -8.25
C GLU A 599 6.55 -25.69 -8.03
N LYS A 600 5.77 -25.07 -8.92
CA LYS A 600 4.31 -25.09 -8.93
C LYS A 600 3.79 -26.44 -9.45
N PRO A 601 2.50 -26.75 -9.25
CA PRO A 601 1.88 -27.96 -9.80
C PRO A 601 2.01 -28.14 -11.32
N ASP A 602 2.21 -27.04 -12.07
CA ASP A 602 2.41 -27.05 -13.51
C ASP A 602 3.89 -27.22 -13.94
N GLY A 603 4.81 -27.40 -12.99
CA GLY A 603 6.25 -27.53 -13.21
C GLY A 603 6.99 -26.19 -13.37
N THR A 604 6.31 -25.05 -13.33
CA THR A 604 6.96 -23.73 -13.40
C THR A 604 7.51 -23.30 -12.04
N GLN A 605 8.59 -22.52 -12.04
CA GLN A 605 9.18 -21.98 -10.81
C GLN A 605 8.41 -20.74 -10.32
N LEU A 606 8.48 -20.44 -9.01
CA LEU A 606 7.92 -19.21 -8.45
C LEU A 606 8.57 -17.97 -9.05
N GLY A 607 9.91 -17.97 -9.15
CA GLY A 607 10.65 -16.88 -9.78
C GLY A 607 12.09 -17.24 -10.06
N ARG A 608 12.96 -16.22 -10.10
CA ARG A 608 14.35 -16.38 -10.50
C ARG A 608 15.16 -17.02 -9.36
N PRO A 609 15.90 -18.13 -9.61
CA PRO A 609 16.80 -18.72 -8.62
C PRO A 609 17.99 -17.81 -8.28
N SER A 610 18.34 -17.79 -7.00
CA SER A 610 19.55 -17.15 -6.50
C SER A 610 20.70 -18.14 -6.37
N ASP A 611 21.85 -17.70 -5.84
CA ASP A 611 22.95 -18.59 -5.46
C ASP A 611 22.64 -19.44 -4.22
N ALA A 612 21.76 -18.95 -3.36
CA ALA A 612 21.20 -19.69 -2.25
C ALA A 612 20.07 -20.62 -2.78
N PRO A 613 20.19 -21.97 -2.66
CA PRO A 613 19.22 -22.89 -3.24
C PRO A 613 17.78 -22.74 -2.69
N TRP A 614 17.66 -22.19 -1.49
CA TRP A 614 16.39 -21.99 -0.80
C TRP A 614 15.68 -20.67 -1.19
N LEU A 615 16.29 -19.81 -2.01
CA LEU A 615 15.81 -18.46 -2.31
C LEU A 615 15.57 -18.27 -3.81
N GLN A 616 14.31 -17.96 -4.16
CA GLN A 616 13.93 -17.38 -5.45
C GLN A 616 13.32 -15.98 -5.29
N THR A 617 13.36 -15.17 -6.34
CA THR A 617 12.65 -13.88 -6.36
C THR A 617 11.14 -14.10 -6.31
N TYR A 618 10.40 -13.45 -5.40
CA TYR A 618 8.93 -13.50 -5.42
C TYR A 618 8.28 -12.32 -4.66
N ALA A 619 8.39 -11.11 -5.23
CA ALA A 619 7.85 -9.89 -4.63
C ALA A 619 6.35 -9.92 -4.26
N PRO A 620 5.44 -10.57 -5.02
CA PRO A 620 4.03 -10.66 -4.61
C PRO A 620 3.81 -11.36 -3.26
N GLY A 621 4.65 -12.35 -2.95
CA GLY A 621 4.60 -13.02 -1.64
C GLY A 621 5.05 -12.10 -0.51
N PHE A 622 5.99 -11.19 -0.75
CA PHE A 622 6.38 -10.17 0.23
C PHE A 622 5.22 -9.22 0.57
N ARG A 623 4.51 -8.68 -0.44
CA ARG A 623 3.29 -7.86 -0.20
C ARG A 623 2.23 -8.66 0.57
N SER A 624 1.98 -9.90 0.17
CA SER A 624 1.02 -10.79 0.85
C SER A 624 1.41 -11.02 2.30
N PHE A 625 2.71 -11.18 2.57
CA PHE A 625 3.21 -11.44 3.91
C PHE A 625 3.12 -10.23 4.83
N LEU A 626 3.45 -9.04 4.32
CA LEU A 626 3.27 -7.78 5.05
C LEU A 626 1.80 -7.55 5.42
N ASN A 627 0.87 -7.87 4.53
CA ASN A 627 -0.55 -7.81 4.82
C ASN A 627 -0.98 -8.84 5.89
N HIS A 628 -0.43 -10.06 5.82
CA HIS A 628 -0.71 -11.09 6.81
C HIS A 628 -0.23 -10.67 8.21
N ILE A 629 0.97 -10.10 8.31
CA ILE A 629 1.55 -9.59 9.55
C ILE A 629 1.43 -8.06 9.59
N TRP A 630 0.20 -7.56 9.73
CA TRP A 630 -0.12 -6.13 9.78
C TRP A 630 0.62 -5.33 10.88
N LYS A 631 1.27 -6.01 11.84
CA LYS A 631 2.09 -5.41 12.90
C LYS A 631 3.56 -5.17 12.50
N VAL A 632 4.02 -5.66 11.34
CA VAL A 632 5.41 -5.46 10.89
C VAL A 632 5.71 -3.98 10.86
N SER A 633 6.66 -3.57 11.69
CA SER A 633 7.04 -2.17 11.84
C SER A 633 8.31 -1.85 11.06
N SER A 634 9.18 -2.83 10.84
CA SER A 634 10.42 -2.66 10.06
C SER A 634 10.83 -3.97 9.40
N VAL A 635 11.19 -3.90 8.12
CA VAL A 635 11.81 -5.00 7.39
C VAL A 635 13.32 -4.87 7.60
N THR A 636 13.86 -5.66 8.53
CA THR A 636 15.22 -5.52 9.04
C THR A 636 16.27 -6.22 8.20
N GLU A 637 15.86 -7.15 7.32
CA GLU A 637 16.68 -7.74 6.26
C GLU A 637 15.82 -8.11 5.05
N ASN A 638 16.30 -7.76 3.86
CA ASN A 638 15.78 -8.21 2.58
C ASN A 638 16.90 -8.11 1.53
N GLY A 639 17.23 -9.23 0.86
CA GLY A 639 18.42 -9.30 0.01
C GLY A 639 18.40 -10.42 -1.00
N PHE A 640 19.32 -10.40 -1.97
CA PHE A 640 19.40 -11.42 -3.01
C PHE A 640 20.85 -11.72 -3.39
N PRO A 641 21.31 -12.98 -3.32
CA PRO A 641 22.64 -13.35 -3.78
C PRO A 641 22.59 -13.76 -5.25
N VAL A 642 23.26 -13.02 -6.12
CA VAL A 642 23.30 -13.33 -7.56
C VAL A 642 23.99 -14.67 -7.79
N LYS A 643 23.34 -15.53 -8.58
CA LYS A 643 23.79 -16.88 -8.85
C LYS A 643 25.17 -16.88 -9.54
N GLY A 644 26.14 -17.58 -8.96
CA GLY A 644 27.51 -17.68 -9.45
C GLY A 644 28.35 -16.41 -9.31
N GLU A 645 27.88 -15.39 -8.57
CA GLU A 645 28.57 -14.09 -8.49
C GLU A 645 29.99 -14.18 -7.90
N ASN A 646 30.25 -15.15 -7.03
CA ASN A 646 31.58 -15.31 -6.47
C ASN A 646 32.65 -15.78 -7.48
N ASP A 647 32.23 -16.42 -8.57
CA ASP A 647 33.14 -16.88 -9.62
C ASP A 647 33.33 -15.82 -10.72
N MET A 648 32.60 -14.71 -10.65
CA MET A 648 32.69 -13.61 -11.62
C MET A 648 33.90 -12.71 -11.34
N PRO A 649 34.55 -12.17 -12.38
CA PRO A 649 35.51 -11.08 -12.21
C PRO A 649 34.81 -9.83 -11.66
N VAL A 650 35.55 -8.97 -10.94
CA VAL A 650 34.95 -7.79 -10.28
C VAL A 650 34.25 -6.87 -11.27
N GLU A 651 34.78 -6.73 -12.49
CA GLU A 651 34.19 -5.91 -13.55
C GLU A 651 32.80 -6.40 -14.00
N GLU A 652 32.48 -7.67 -13.77
CA GLU A 652 31.16 -8.26 -14.03
C GLU A 652 30.31 -8.28 -12.76
N ALA A 653 30.87 -8.69 -11.62
CA ALA A 653 30.15 -8.81 -10.34
C ALA A 653 29.58 -7.47 -9.84
N VAL A 654 30.16 -6.33 -10.22
CA VAL A 654 29.62 -5.00 -9.88
C VAL A 654 28.37 -4.62 -10.68
N HIS A 655 28.07 -5.32 -11.78
CA HIS A 655 26.90 -5.09 -12.63
C HIS A 655 25.79 -6.11 -12.34
N ASP A 656 25.35 -6.13 -11.08
CA ASP A 656 24.48 -7.13 -10.46
C ASP A 656 22.98 -6.96 -10.78
N LYS A 657 22.64 -7.11 -12.07
CA LYS A 657 21.27 -6.90 -12.59
C LYS A 657 20.18 -7.69 -11.86
N ASP A 658 20.46 -8.95 -11.52
CA ASP A 658 19.46 -9.81 -10.87
C ASP A 658 19.15 -9.34 -9.44
N ARG A 659 20.14 -8.76 -8.74
CA ARG A 659 19.94 -8.14 -7.43
C ARG A 659 19.16 -6.83 -7.54
N ILE A 660 19.38 -6.04 -8.61
CA ILE A 660 18.57 -4.85 -8.90
C ILE A 660 17.11 -5.23 -9.17
N GLU A 661 16.86 -6.23 -10.01
CA GLU A 661 15.51 -6.73 -10.33
C GLU A 661 14.78 -7.18 -9.06
N TYR A 662 15.49 -7.88 -8.16
CA TYR A 662 14.96 -8.25 -6.86
C TYR A 662 14.60 -7.03 -6.01
N PHE A 663 15.53 -6.10 -5.82
CA PHE A 663 15.28 -4.92 -5.00
C PHE A 663 14.14 -4.08 -5.56
N GLU A 664 14.06 -3.90 -6.88
CA GLU A 664 12.97 -3.18 -7.55
C GLU A 664 11.60 -3.83 -7.30
N GLY A 665 11.52 -5.15 -7.42
CA GLY A 665 10.28 -5.89 -7.15
C GLY A 665 9.80 -5.72 -5.70
N TYR A 666 10.71 -5.91 -4.73
CA TYR A 666 10.37 -5.85 -3.31
C TYR A 666 10.11 -4.42 -2.84
N ALA A 667 10.85 -3.45 -3.38
CA ALA A 667 10.58 -2.02 -3.26
C ALA A 667 9.15 -1.66 -3.67
N ASN A 668 8.73 -2.09 -4.86
CA ASN A 668 7.39 -1.82 -5.37
C ASN A 668 6.32 -2.52 -4.52
N ALA A 669 6.55 -3.77 -4.12
CA ALA A 669 5.66 -4.51 -3.22
C ALA A 669 5.51 -3.83 -1.85
N LEU A 670 6.60 -3.30 -1.27
CA LEU A 670 6.57 -2.51 -0.05
C LEU A 670 5.77 -1.23 -0.23
N LEU A 671 6.03 -0.49 -1.31
CA LEU A 671 5.34 0.76 -1.59
C LEU A 671 3.84 0.51 -1.66
N GLN A 672 3.42 -0.49 -2.42
CA GLN A 672 2.02 -0.90 -2.54
C GLN A 672 1.42 -1.33 -1.19
N ALA A 673 2.15 -2.14 -0.40
CA ALA A 673 1.68 -2.55 0.93
C ALA A 673 1.43 -1.35 1.85
N VAL A 674 2.29 -0.32 1.79
CA VAL A 674 2.15 0.88 2.63
C VAL A 674 1.08 1.82 2.10
N THR A 675 1.09 2.13 0.80
CA THR A 675 0.28 3.22 0.23
C THR A 675 -1.07 2.77 -0.30
N GLU A 676 -1.22 1.51 -0.69
CA GLU A 676 -2.48 0.95 -1.19
C GLU A 676 -3.18 0.10 -0.11
N ASP A 677 -2.43 -0.78 0.57
CA ASP A 677 -3.03 -1.72 1.54
C ASP A 677 -3.09 -1.17 2.98
N GLY A 678 -2.37 -0.08 3.28
CA GLY A 678 -2.37 0.56 4.60
C GLY A 678 -1.53 -0.16 5.66
N VAL A 679 -0.57 -1.00 5.27
CA VAL A 679 0.35 -1.68 6.21
C VAL A 679 1.35 -0.68 6.79
N ASN A 680 1.51 -0.66 8.11
CA ASN A 680 2.38 0.30 8.82
C ASN A 680 3.85 -0.15 8.88
N VAL A 681 4.54 -0.13 7.74
CA VAL A 681 6.00 -0.36 7.68
C VAL A 681 6.74 0.97 7.75
N ARG A 682 7.63 1.11 8.75
CA ARG A 682 8.39 2.34 9.04
C ARG A 682 9.86 2.28 8.66
N GLY A 683 10.37 1.10 8.33
CA GLY A 683 11.72 0.99 7.81
C GLY A 683 12.00 -0.25 6.99
N TYR A 684 13.03 -0.15 6.15
CA TYR A 684 13.50 -1.20 5.25
C TYR A 684 15.03 -1.19 5.18
N PHE A 685 15.62 -2.36 5.41
CA PHE A 685 17.06 -2.54 5.43
C PHE A 685 17.47 -3.59 4.39
N GLY A 686 18.26 -3.15 3.41
CA GLY A 686 18.84 -4.06 2.41
C GLY A 686 19.89 -4.96 3.05
N TRP A 687 19.72 -6.27 2.87
CA TRP A 687 20.75 -7.26 3.18
C TRP A 687 21.58 -7.51 1.90
N SER A 688 22.84 -7.10 1.83
CA SER A 688 23.68 -6.52 2.89
C SER A 688 24.47 -5.31 2.39
N LEU A 689 25.09 -4.56 3.31
CA LEU A 689 26.04 -3.50 2.93
C LEU A 689 27.21 -4.09 2.13
N LEU A 690 27.84 -5.14 2.65
CA LEU A 690 29.07 -5.74 2.11
C LEU A 690 28.85 -7.21 1.78
N ASP A 691 29.51 -7.70 0.72
CA ASP A 691 29.79 -9.12 0.59
C ASP A 691 30.57 -9.57 1.83
N ASN A 692 30.17 -10.66 2.47
CA ASN A 692 30.65 -11.01 3.81
C ASN A 692 30.71 -12.54 4.01
N PHE A 693 31.01 -12.99 5.23
CA PHE A 693 31.00 -14.41 5.60
C PHE A 693 29.56 -14.91 5.82
N GLU A 694 29.01 -15.67 4.88
CA GLU A 694 27.62 -16.18 4.92
C GLU A 694 27.53 -17.53 5.65
N TRP A 695 27.97 -17.54 6.91
CA TRP A 695 27.74 -18.63 7.84
C TRP A 695 28.27 -19.98 7.32
N ALA A 696 27.43 -21.03 7.26
CA ALA A 696 27.84 -22.35 6.77
C ALA A 696 28.22 -22.37 5.28
N ASP A 697 27.81 -21.36 4.50
CA ASP A 697 28.19 -21.21 3.09
C ASP A 697 29.57 -20.58 2.89
N GLY A 698 30.15 -19.99 3.94
CA GLY A 698 31.44 -19.32 3.86
C GLY A 698 31.39 -18.07 3.00
N TYR A 699 32.41 -17.82 2.18
CA TYR A 699 32.48 -16.66 1.29
C TYR A 699 31.93 -16.92 -0.12
N ARG A 700 31.31 -18.09 -0.33
CA ARG A 700 30.78 -18.51 -1.64
C ARG A 700 29.56 -17.70 -2.07
N ILE A 701 28.71 -17.34 -1.12
CA ILE A 701 27.48 -16.57 -1.38
C ILE A 701 27.77 -15.09 -1.13
N ARG A 702 27.34 -14.23 -2.06
CA ARG A 702 27.56 -12.78 -2.01
C ARG A 702 26.25 -12.02 -1.96
N PHE A 703 25.92 -11.42 -0.82
CA PHE A 703 24.70 -10.60 -0.64
C PHE A 703 24.92 -9.10 -0.78
N GLY A 704 26.17 -8.64 -0.76
CA GLY A 704 26.50 -7.23 -0.64
C GLY A 704 26.04 -6.41 -1.83
N VAL A 705 25.54 -5.21 -1.54
CA VAL A 705 25.43 -4.13 -2.54
C VAL A 705 26.79 -3.47 -2.80
N THR A 706 27.79 -3.79 -1.99
CA THR A 706 29.20 -3.44 -2.19
C THR A 706 30.02 -4.72 -2.31
N TYR A 707 30.75 -4.85 -3.42
CA TYR A 707 31.69 -5.94 -3.62
C TYR A 707 32.89 -5.75 -2.69
N VAL A 708 33.31 -6.85 -2.05
CA VAL A 708 34.56 -6.90 -1.28
C VAL A 708 35.52 -7.87 -1.93
N ASP A 709 36.69 -7.36 -2.33
CA ASP A 709 37.84 -8.21 -2.65
C ASP A 709 38.46 -8.67 -1.33
N TYR A 710 38.20 -9.91 -0.91
CA TYR A 710 38.67 -10.44 0.37
C TYR A 710 40.20 -10.48 0.50
N LYS A 711 40.96 -10.47 -0.60
CA LYS A 711 42.43 -10.46 -0.57
C LYS A 711 42.99 -9.07 -0.27
N THR A 712 42.38 -8.04 -0.84
CA THR A 712 42.84 -6.64 -0.72
C THR A 712 42.02 -5.82 0.25
N GLN A 713 40.88 -6.36 0.71
CA GLN A 713 39.84 -5.69 1.48
C GLN A 713 39.22 -4.48 0.79
N LYS A 714 39.45 -4.29 -0.51
CA LYS A 714 38.92 -3.16 -1.27
C LYS A 714 37.40 -3.27 -1.43
N ARG A 715 36.67 -2.20 -1.09
CA ARG A 715 35.24 -2.07 -1.35
C ARG A 715 34.98 -1.44 -2.70
N THR A 716 34.10 -2.04 -3.49
CA THR A 716 33.66 -1.51 -4.78
C THR A 716 32.12 -1.50 -4.84
N PRO A 717 31.46 -0.32 -4.83
CA PRO A 717 30.00 -0.23 -4.95
C PRO A 717 29.47 -0.96 -6.20
N LYS A 718 28.50 -1.85 -6.04
CA LYS A 718 27.79 -2.49 -7.16
C LYS A 718 26.67 -1.56 -7.66
N ASP A 719 26.09 -1.89 -8.81
CA ASP A 719 25.00 -1.12 -9.39
C ASP A 719 23.73 -1.17 -8.53
N SER A 720 23.50 -2.24 -7.77
CA SER A 720 22.44 -2.31 -6.77
C SER A 720 22.53 -1.26 -5.67
N ALA A 721 23.74 -0.90 -5.19
CA ALA A 721 23.90 0.21 -4.25
C ALA A 721 23.41 1.52 -4.88
N ARG A 722 23.80 1.79 -6.14
CA ARG A 722 23.36 2.97 -6.91
C ARG A 722 21.87 2.94 -7.26
N PHE A 723 21.26 1.77 -7.31
CA PHE A 723 19.82 1.62 -7.48
C PHE A 723 19.09 1.99 -6.20
N LEU A 724 19.50 1.45 -5.04
CA LEU A 724 18.88 1.72 -3.75
C LEU A 724 18.95 3.21 -3.36
N THR A 725 20.05 3.90 -3.69
CA THR A 725 20.13 5.37 -3.49
C THR A 725 19.07 6.12 -4.28
N LYS A 726 18.72 5.62 -5.47
CA LYS A 726 17.67 6.22 -6.31
C LYS A 726 16.30 5.79 -5.84
N PHE A 727 16.08 4.53 -5.47
CA PHE A 727 14.79 3.99 -5.07
C PHE A 727 14.10 4.88 -4.02
N VAL A 728 14.83 5.40 -3.03
CA VAL A 728 14.24 6.29 -2.01
C VAL A 728 13.91 7.68 -2.55
N THR A 729 14.58 8.09 -3.63
CA THR A 729 14.24 9.27 -4.44
C THR A 729 13.20 9.00 -5.53
N TRP A 730 12.69 7.77 -5.71
CA TRP A 730 11.66 7.44 -6.72
C TRP A 730 10.27 7.98 -6.39
N GLY A 731 10.22 8.86 -5.38
CA GLY A 731 9.30 9.99 -5.39
C GLY A 731 9.47 10.97 -6.57
N GLN A 732 10.50 10.83 -7.44
CA GLN A 732 10.93 11.93 -8.32
C GLN A 732 11.65 11.60 -9.68
N HIS A 733 12.05 10.36 -10.07
CA HIS A 733 13.07 10.24 -11.15
C HIS A 733 12.91 9.26 -12.35
N GLU A 734 12.31 8.07 -12.26
CA GLU A 734 12.39 7.14 -13.43
C GLU A 734 11.42 7.42 -14.58
N VAL A 735 10.33 8.12 -14.31
CA VAL A 735 9.46 8.61 -15.38
C VAL A 735 10.24 9.59 -16.27
N ASN A 736 11.15 10.40 -15.70
CA ASN A 736 11.96 11.36 -16.46
C ASN A 736 13.00 10.71 -17.39
N LYS A 737 13.56 9.55 -17.04
CA LYS A 737 14.51 8.82 -17.92
C LYS A 737 13.81 8.07 -19.04
N PHE A 738 12.63 7.51 -18.78
CA PHE A 738 11.81 6.87 -19.81
C PHE A 738 11.30 7.90 -20.82
N ILE A 739 10.88 9.09 -20.36
CA ILE A 739 10.54 10.25 -21.20
C ILE A 739 11.77 10.72 -22.01
N ALA A 740 12.94 10.86 -21.39
CA ALA A 740 14.13 11.36 -22.07
C ALA A 740 14.61 10.44 -23.21
N LYS A 741 14.42 9.11 -23.10
CA LYS A 741 14.72 8.15 -24.18
C LYS A 741 13.67 8.10 -25.29
N LEU A 742 12.42 8.46 -25.00
CA LEU A 742 11.33 8.50 -25.98
C LEU A 742 11.31 9.79 -26.83
N PHE A 743 11.90 10.90 -26.35
CA PHE A 743 11.67 12.23 -26.92
C PHE A 743 12.88 13.02 -27.47
N PHE A 744 14.10 12.48 -27.55
CA PHE A 744 15.19 13.11 -28.35
C PHE A 744 15.93 12.06 -29.19
N PRO A 745 16.06 12.25 -30.53
CA PRO A 745 16.49 13.51 -31.12
C PRO A 745 15.58 14.01 -32.27
N VAL A 746 14.96 15.18 -32.08
CA VAL A 746 14.70 16.09 -33.20
C VAL A 746 15.50 17.36 -32.91
N ARG A 747 16.54 17.60 -33.72
CA ARG A 747 17.34 18.82 -33.65
C ARG A 747 16.43 20.01 -33.97
N TYR A 748 16.27 20.90 -33.00
CA TYR A 748 15.79 22.26 -33.25
C TYR A 748 16.93 23.04 -33.96
N VAL A 749 16.79 23.29 -35.26
CA VAL A 749 17.62 24.28 -35.97
C VAL A 749 16.94 25.63 -35.82
N ARG A 750 17.53 26.49 -35.00
CA ARG A 750 17.13 27.90 -34.86
C ARG A 750 17.67 28.65 -36.08
N TYR A 751 16.79 29.08 -36.98
CA TYR A 751 17.17 29.92 -38.13
C TYR A 751 17.11 31.38 -37.67
N GLU A 752 18.26 31.98 -37.40
CA GLU A 752 18.41 33.44 -37.39
C GLU A 752 18.69 33.89 -38.82
N ARG A 753 17.80 34.69 -39.41
CA ARG A 753 18.18 35.64 -40.47
C ARG A 753 17.37 36.92 -40.33
N GLU A 754 18.13 38.01 -40.32
CA GLU A 754 17.69 39.38 -40.46
C GLU A 754 17.06 39.64 -41.85
N HIS A 755 16.26 40.71 -41.87
CA HIS A 755 15.89 41.58 -43.00
C HIS A 755 14.58 41.34 -43.79
N GLN A 756 13.81 42.45 -43.76
CA GLN A 756 12.92 43.03 -44.76
C GLN A 756 11.46 42.57 -44.86
N LEU A 757 10.61 43.57 -44.59
CA LEU A 757 9.22 43.69 -45.01
C LEU A 757 9.09 43.54 -46.53
N ASP A 758 8.26 42.61 -47.00
CA ASP A 758 7.36 42.88 -48.14
C ASP A 758 6.11 41.98 -48.11
N ARG A 759 5.04 42.47 -48.74
CA ARG A 759 3.67 41.97 -48.80
C ARG A 759 3.50 40.81 -49.80
N THR A 760 2.33 40.15 -49.71
CA THR A 760 1.75 39.11 -50.61
C THR A 760 2.42 37.73 -50.45
N ASP A 761 1.72 36.62 -50.19
CA ASP A 761 0.64 36.04 -50.97
C ASP A 761 -0.12 34.94 -50.16
N LYS A 762 -1.30 34.54 -50.65
CA LYS A 762 -2.14 33.46 -50.11
C LYS A 762 -1.55 32.06 -50.40
N ALA A 763 -1.96 31.10 -49.55
CA ALA A 763 -1.84 29.64 -49.69
C ALA A 763 -0.54 28.99 -49.15
N ASN A 764 -0.65 28.37 -47.96
CA ASN A 764 0.08 27.14 -47.66
C ASN A 764 -0.64 26.37 -46.53
N ARG A 765 -1.17 25.18 -46.85
CA ARG A 765 -1.49 24.12 -45.87
C ARG A 765 -0.30 23.16 -45.83
N PRO A 766 0.15 22.67 -44.66
CA PRO A 766 1.11 21.58 -44.62
C PRO A 766 0.39 20.25 -44.91
N LEU A 767 0.89 19.51 -45.90
CA LEU A 767 0.63 18.08 -46.10
C LEU A 767 1.56 17.29 -45.16
N PHE A 768 0.99 16.36 -44.38
CA PHE A 768 1.75 15.37 -43.61
C PHE A 768 1.94 14.12 -44.48
N GLU A 769 3.18 13.70 -44.71
CA GLU A 769 3.52 12.35 -45.20
C GLU A 769 4.15 11.56 -44.03
N GLU A 770 3.56 10.42 -43.70
CA GLU A 770 4.08 9.47 -42.69
C GLU A 770 5.23 8.62 -43.27
N THR A 771 6.31 8.43 -42.50
CA THR A 771 7.44 7.60 -42.92
C THR A 771 7.33 6.16 -42.41
N GLU A 772 8.02 5.23 -43.06
CA GLU A 772 8.02 3.79 -42.75
C GLU A 772 8.61 3.46 -41.35
N SER A 773 9.41 4.38 -40.80
CA SER A 773 9.91 4.34 -39.41
C SER A 773 8.77 4.49 -38.39
N ASP A 774 7.78 5.32 -38.70
CA ASP A 774 6.64 5.61 -37.80
C ASP A 774 5.69 4.42 -37.74
N ARG A 775 5.48 3.72 -38.87
CA ARG A 775 4.69 2.47 -38.93
C ARG A 775 5.33 1.32 -38.16
N THR A 776 6.66 1.27 -38.11
CA THR A 776 7.40 0.21 -37.40
C THR A 776 7.32 0.40 -35.89
N LYS A 777 7.39 1.65 -35.41
CA LYS A 777 7.19 1.99 -33.99
C LYS A 777 5.75 1.78 -33.54
N LEU A 778 4.78 2.05 -34.42
CA LEU A 778 3.35 1.81 -34.15
C LEU A 778 3.05 0.31 -33.98
N ARG A 779 3.65 -0.55 -34.83
CA ARG A 779 3.50 -2.01 -34.71
C ARG A 779 4.11 -2.56 -33.42
N ALA A 780 5.28 -2.05 -33.00
CA ALA A 780 5.91 -2.43 -31.74
C ALA A 780 5.08 -2.03 -30.50
N PHE A 781 4.37 -0.91 -30.57
CA PHE A 781 3.49 -0.44 -29.49
C PHE A 781 2.22 -1.28 -29.39
N VAL A 782 1.58 -1.64 -30.50
CA VAL A 782 0.40 -2.53 -30.54
C VAL A 782 0.75 -3.92 -29.99
N GLN A 783 1.92 -4.46 -30.34
CA GLN A 783 2.41 -5.74 -29.85
C GLN A 783 2.65 -5.73 -28.32
N LEU A 784 3.06 -4.58 -27.75
CA LEU A 784 3.24 -4.42 -26.30
C LEU A 784 1.91 -4.30 -25.54
N VAL A 785 0.90 -3.68 -26.14
CA VAL A 785 -0.46 -3.58 -25.57
C VAL A 785 -1.12 -4.97 -25.51
N GLU A 786 -0.94 -5.79 -26.55
CA GLU A 786 -1.40 -7.19 -26.58
C GLU A 786 -0.69 -8.07 -25.54
N MET A 787 0.61 -7.84 -25.29
CA MET A 787 1.38 -8.56 -24.25
C MET A 787 1.04 -8.15 -22.81
N SER A 788 0.38 -7.00 -22.61
CA SER A 788 -0.01 -6.48 -21.29
C SER A 788 -1.37 -6.97 -20.78
N GLY A 789 -2.02 -7.90 -21.51
CA GLY A 789 -3.29 -8.50 -21.08
C GLY A 789 -4.47 -7.52 -21.03
N GLY A 790 -4.47 -6.48 -21.86
CA GLY A 790 -5.61 -5.56 -22.01
C GLY A 790 -5.70 -4.40 -21.01
N LYS A 791 -4.69 -4.16 -20.15
CA LYS A 791 -4.75 -3.09 -19.13
C LYS A 791 -4.49 -1.65 -19.63
N LEU A 792 -4.46 -1.43 -20.94
CA LEU A 792 -4.25 -0.13 -21.60
C LEU A 792 -5.40 0.24 -22.57
N GLU A 793 -6.64 -0.11 -22.24
CA GLU A 793 -7.80 0.12 -23.11
C GLU A 793 -8.13 1.60 -23.38
N LEU A 794 -7.82 2.51 -22.44
CA LEU A 794 -8.10 3.95 -22.60
C LEU A 794 -7.21 4.63 -23.66
N GLY A 795 -5.97 4.16 -23.84
CA GLY A 795 -5.07 4.67 -24.87
C GLY A 795 -5.44 4.24 -26.28
N ALA A 796 -5.98 3.03 -26.43
CA ALA A 796 -6.37 2.47 -27.73
C ALA A 796 -7.64 3.11 -28.30
N ARG A 797 -8.68 3.34 -27.47
CA ARG A 797 -9.95 3.97 -27.90
C ARG A 797 -9.77 5.42 -28.35
N CYS A 798 -8.95 6.20 -27.63
CA CYS A 798 -8.68 7.60 -27.99
C CYS A 798 -7.99 7.72 -29.36
N MET A 799 -7.23 6.70 -29.78
CA MET A 799 -6.50 6.68 -31.05
C MET A 799 -7.33 6.09 -32.21
N GLU A 800 -8.25 5.16 -31.96
CA GLU A 800 -9.24 4.73 -32.96
C GLU A 800 -10.18 5.87 -33.39
N ASP A 801 -10.55 6.77 -32.48
CA ASP A 801 -11.37 7.93 -32.79
C ASP A 801 -10.61 8.98 -33.61
N VAL A 802 -9.30 9.15 -33.37
CA VAL A 802 -8.41 9.99 -34.21
C VAL A 802 -8.27 9.39 -35.61
N ILE A 803 -8.18 8.06 -35.73
CA ILE A 803 -8.14 7.34 -37.03
C ILE A 803 -9.50 7.43 -37.76
N ARG A 804 -10.63 7.42 -37.05
CA ARG A 804 -11.99 7.59 -37.63
C ARG A 804 -12.25 9.01 -38.10
N LEU A 805 -11.82 10.02 -37.35
CA LEU A 805 -11.98 11.44 -37.71
C LEU A 805 -11.15 11.83 -38.94
N GLY A 806 -10.07 11.10 -39.24
CA GLY A 806 -9.28 11.27 -40.47
C GLY A 806 -9.93 10.75 -41.77
N LYS A 807 -11.07 10.03 -41.69
CA LYS A 807 -11.70 9.39 -42.88
C LYS A 807 -12.92 10.10 -43.46
N HIS A 808 -13.36 11.24 -42.94
CA HIS A 808 -14.45 12.01 -43.55
C HIS A 808 -13.95 12.99 -44.63
N LYS A 809 -13.87 12.51 -45.88
CA LYS A 809 -13.88 13.37 -47.08
C LYS A 809 -15.27 13.98 -47.25
N ALA A 810 -15.35 15.31 -47.35
CA ALA A 810 -16.56 16.03 -47.76
C ALA A 810 -16.94 15.74 -49.24
N PRO A 811 -18.23 15.81 -49.61
CA PRO A 811 -18.72 15.42 -50.94
C PRO A 811 -18.35 16.47 -51.99
N GLY A 812 -17.75 16.03 -53.10
CA GLY A 812 -17.45 16.86 -54.26
C GLY A 812 -18.72 17.25 -55.00
N ARG A 813 -18.95 18.56 -55.18
CA ARG A 813 -19.91 19.08 -56.17
C ARG A 813 -19.31 18.95 -57.57
N SER A 814 -19.92 18.10 -58.37
CA SER A 814 -19.73 17.99 -59.82
C SER A 814 -20.26 19.24 -60.54
N GLY A 815 -19.40 19.91 -61.31
CA GLY A 815 -19.81 20.81 -62.40
C GLY A 815 -20.06 19.99 -63.67
N ALA A 816 -21.24 20.11 -64.23
CA ALA A 816 -21.71 19.41 -65.43
C ALA A 816 -21.02 19.92 -66.71
N MET A 817 -20.90 19.06 -67.74
CA MET A 817 -21.62 19.24 -69.01
C MET A 817 -21.35 18.15 -70.09
N PHE A 818 -22.48 17.72 -70.68
CA PHE A 818 -22.74 17.24 -72.05
C PHE A 818 -22.39 15.81 -72.56
N ALA A 819 -23.51 15.10 -72.84
CA ALA A 819 -23.93 14.40 -74.07
C ALA A 819 -23.30 13.06 -74.51
N GLY A 820 -24.19 12.09 -74.77
CA GLY A 820 -24.04 11.16 -75.89
C GLY A 820 -24.57 9.73 -75.65
N GLN A 821 -25.81 9.50 -76.12
CA GLN A 821 -26.51 8.24 -76.40
C GLN A 821 -26.98 7.35 -75.24
#